data_AF-A0A0G1G7W7-F1
#
_entry.id   AF-A0A0G1G7W7-F1
#
_cell.length_a   1.000
_cell.length_b   1.000
_cell.length_c   1.000
_cell.angle_alpha   90.00
_cell.angle_beta   90.00
_cell.angle_gamma   90.00
#
_symmetry.space_group_name_H-M   'P 1'
#
loop_
_entity.id
_entity.type
_entity.pdbx_description
1 polymer ?
#
loop_
_entity_poly.entity_id
_entity_poly.type
_entity_poly.pdbx_seq_one_letter_code
_entity_poly.pdbx_strand_id
1 'polypeptide(L)'
;MENMDPLGVHTGESIVVAPSQTLTNFEYHYLRELSIKIVRSLGIVGECNVQFALNPSPTMGPVSSQIDYYVIEVNARLSRSSALASKATGYPLAYVAAKLILGKSLMEIKNQVTQITQSFFEPALDYIVVKIPRWDMDKFKGTTEKINSSMKSVGEIMAIGRTFEETIQKGVRMLDIGVQGVTDNNFDLTEEEVLANIKQANSKRIFFIAKALKLGVSVEKIYQLSGIDPWFLYRLLEIIKAERELASVGNAYIRSLQPKQLLKYKQLGFSDKKIGQITGNSEFEIRNLRIKNKITPSVFQIDTLAGEFPAKTNYLYTTYNGSHHDVKPIGDNGVMVLGSGPYRIGSSVEFDWTCVNSSLFLKKYGKKSIIVNCNPETVSTDYDISDRLYFEELSFERVADIYEFEKSSSVVVSVGGQTPNNIAKKIDQYGIKILGTTASNIDRAEDRKKFSQLLDDLKIKQPVWNSFTDMEVALKFSKEVGYPILVRPSYVLSGAAMNLCYNPIELKHFIEKATNINKKHPVTISKYMVNAREIEFDGVAEKGKVKVYAISNHIEHAGVHSGDATIVYPAERVRFFSGERMIEIANQLSKSLNISGPFNIQFMVKDNEVYVIEMNLRASRTFPFISKVTGVNFAEVIVDSFFGKSKEYKIKYPNYVAVKAPQFSFARMEGADPALGVEMGSTGEVACFGDTAEEAYLKSLFSTGLSLTLPKKPIFFSKPKAFGQNWSINFLKKPVRPSLI
;
A
#
# COMPACT_ATOMS: atom_id res chain seq x y z
N MET A 1 2.55 7.00 -23.22
CA MET A 1 3.27 6.72 -21.97
C MET A 1 4.69 6.38 -22.34
N GLU A 2 5.68 6.92 -21.64
CA GLU A 2 7.11 6.69 -21.88
C GLU A 2 7.72 6.02 -20.65
N ASN A 3 8.50 4.96 -20.85
CA ASN A 3 9.17 4.27 -19.75
C ASN A 3 10.50 4.96 -19.49
N MET A 4 10.76 5.34 -18.24
CA MET A 4 12.05 5.88 -17.82
C MET A 4 13.10 4.76 -17.78
N ASP A 5 12.73 3.57 -17.28
CA ASP A 5 13.58 2.38 -17.38
C ASP A 5 13.48 1.79 -18.80
N PRO A 6 14.61 1.58 -19.51
CA PRO A 6 14.61 1.15 -20.91
C PRO A 6 14.22 -0.33 -21.08
N LEU A 7 14.07 -0.74 -22.35
CA LEU A 7 13.77 -2.12 -22.74
C LEU A 7 14.70 -3.13 -22.05
N GLY A 8 14.11 -4.20 -21.51
CA GLY A 8 14.78 -5.18 -20.65
C GLY A 8 14.23 -5.18 -19.22
N VAL A 9 13.64 -4.07 -18.80
CA VAL A 9 12.78 -3.98 -17.61
C VAL A 9 11.32 -4.01 -18.07
N HIS A 10 10.51 -4.89 -17.48
CA HIS A 10 9.08 -5.00 -17.81
C HIS A 10 8.36 -3.68 -17.50
N THR A 11 7.39 -3.25 -18.31
CA THR A 11 6.64 -1.99 -18.12
C THR A 11 6.01 -1.86 -16.72
N GLY A 12 5.54 -2.98 -16.17
CA GLY A 12 5.06 -3.11 -14.79
C GLY A 12 6.14 -2.86 -13.71
N GLU A 13 7.41 -3.13 -14.00
CA GLU A 13 8.58 -2.87 -13.15
C GLU A 13 9.25 -1.51 -13.43
N SER A 14 8.85 -0.83 -14.50
CA SER A 14 9.44 0.45 -14.88
C SER A 14 8.79 1.63 -14.16
N ILE A 15 9.56 2.68 -13.92
CA ILE A 15 9.02 4.04 -13.75
C ILE A 15 8.45 4.48 -15.10
N VAL A 16 7.22 4.98 -15.13
CA VAL A 16 6.51 5.35 -16.36
C VAL A 16 5.96 6.76 -16.25
N VAL A 17 6.07 7.52 -17.34
CA VAL A 17 5.61 8.91 -17.43
C VAL A 17 4.51 9.07 -18.46
N ALA A 18 3.54 9.95 -18.17
CA ALA A 18 2.53 10.39 -19.13
C ALA A 18 2.38 11.93 -19.10
N PRO A 19 2.32 12.60 -20.27
CA PRO A 19 2.52 12.08 -21.63
C PRO A 19 3.99 11.68 -21.91
N SER A 20 4.31 11.22 -23.11
CA SER A 20 5.72 11.06 -23.54
C SER A 20 6.43 12.42 -23.59
N GLN A 21 7.71 12.44 -23.24
CA GLN A 21 8.54 13.64 -23.06
C GLN A 21 9.62 13.80 -24.14
N THR A 22 10.18 12.69 -24.64
CA THR A 22 11.39 12.72 -25.49
C THR A 22 11.13 12.45 -26.97
N LEU A 23 9.89 12.14 -27.34
CA LEU A 23 9.50 11.92 -28.74
C LEU A 23 9.34 13.26 -29.47
N THR A 24 9.88 13.33 -30.68
CA THR A 24 9.52 14.38 -31.64
C THR A 24 8.08 14.19 -32.12
N ASN A 25 7.47 15.27 -32.64
CA ASN A 25 6.13 15.21 -33.21
C ASN A 25 6.01 14.17 -34.34
N PHE A 26 7.07 14.03 -35.14
CA PHE A 26 7.12 13.03 -36.21
C PHE A 26 7.04 11.60 -35.65
N GLU A 27 7.90 11.26 -34.69
CA GLU A 27 7.92 9.92 -34.07
C GLU A 27 6.59 9.60 -33.39
N TYR A 28 6.03 10.57 -32.65
CA TYR A 28 4.75 10.40 -31.96
C TYR A 28 3.62 10.03 -32.94
N HIS A 29 3.43 10.81 -34.01
CA HIS A 29 2.36 10.56 -34.97
C HIS A 29 2.59 9.29 -35.79
N TYR A 30 3.84 8.96 -36.08
CA TYR A 30 4.19 7.73 -36.77
C TYR A 30 3.82 6.49 -35.94
N LEU A 31 4.21 6.44 -34.67
CA LEU A 31 3.84 5.35 -33.74
C LEU A 31 2.34 5.30 -33.48
N ARG A 32 1.66 6.46 -33.41
CA ARG A 32 0.20 6.56 -33.29
C ARG A 32 -0.52 5.93 -34.49
N GLU A 33 -0.12 6.26 -35.71
CA GLU A 33 -0.73 5.71 -36.93
C GLU A 33 -0.54 4.18 -37.00
N LEU A 34 0.66 3.69 -36.65
CA LEU A 34 0.95 2.26 -36.58
C LEU A 34 0.08 1.55 -35.56
N SER A 35 -0.10 2.14 -34.36
CA SER A 35 -0.99 1.59 -33.34
C SER A 35 -2.40 1.37 -33.89
N ILE A 36 -2.95 2.37 -34.59
CA ILE A 36 -4.29 2.28 -35.21
C ILE A 36 -4.32 1.18 -36.29
N LYS A 37 -3.29 1.07 -37.14
CA LYS A 37 -3.20 0.04 -38.19
C LYS A 37 -3.16 -1.37 -37.58
N ILE A 38 -2.36 -1.59 -36.55
CA ILE A 38 -2.24 -2.88 -35.85
C ILE A 38 -3.59 -3.29 -35.27
N VAL A 39 -4.24 -2.40 -34.52
CA VAL A 39 -5.54 -2.66 -33.87
C VAL A 39 -6.62 -2.99 -34.89
N ARG A 40 -6.67 -2.26 -36.01
CA ARG A 40 -7.60 -2.55 -37.12
C ARG A 40 -7.35 -3.91 -37.75
N SER A 41 -6.08 -4.28 -37.97
CA SER A 41 -5.73 -5.57 -38.56
C SER A 41 -6.14 -6.77 -37.71
N LEU A 42 -6.20 -6.59 -36.38
CA LEU A 42 -6.63 -7.61 -35.42
C LEU A 42 -8.14 -7.63 -35.18
N GLY A 43 -8.91 -6.69 -35.75
CA GLY A 43 -10.36 -6.62 -35.57
C GLY A 43 -10.79 -6.33 -34.13
N ILE A 44 -9.97 -5.64 -33.34
CA ILE A 44 -10.26 -5.37 -31.93
C ILE A 44 -11.41 -4.35 -31.82
N VAL A 45 -12.43 -4.70 -31.02
CA VAL A 45 -13.53 -3.81 -30.63
C VAL A 45 -13.52 -3.66 -29.12
N GLY A 46 -13.26 -2.45 -28.64
CA GLY A 46 -13.11 -2.16 -27.21
C GLY A 46 -11.84 -1.36 -26.94
N GLU A 47 -11.01 -1.84 -26.02
CA GLU A 47 -9.73 -1.23 -25.66
C GLU A 47 -8.58 -2.24 -25.79
N CYS A 48 -7.38 -1.73 -26.06
CA CYS A 48 -6.16 -2.50 -26.10
C CYS A 48 -4.94 -1.63 -25.79
N ASN A 49 -3.84 -2.29 -25.42
CA ASN A 49 -2.53 -1.66 -25.25
C ASN A 49 -1.55 -2.18 -26.31
N VAL A 50 -0.84 -1.26 -26.99
CA VAL A 50 0.24 -1.57 -27.95
C VAL A 50 1.56 -1.07 -27.39
N GLN A 51 2.60 -1.92 -27.44
CA GLN A 51 3.94 -1.58 -26.94
C GLN A 51 4.96 -1.52 -28.07
N PHE A 52 5.83 -0.51 -28.00
CA PHE A 52 6.91 -0.28 -28.95
C PHE A 52 8.25 -0.16 -28.23
N ALA A 53 9.32 -0.62 -28.88
CA ALA A 53 10.68 -0.20 -28.58
C ALA A 53 11.16 0.75 -29.69
N LEU A 54 11.74 1.88 -29.32
CA LEU A 54 12.26 2.89 -30.23
C LEU A 54 13.77 2.99 -30.04
N ASN A 55 14.54 2.98 -31.13
CA ASN A 55 15.97 3.21 -31.09
C ASN A 55 16.25 4.72 -30.98
N PRO A 56 16.89 5.21 -29.90
CA PRO A 56 17.15 6.64 -29.71
C PRO A 56 18.26 7.20 -30.62
N SER A 57 18.98 6.34 -31.34
CA SER A 57 20.06 6.74 -32.25
C SER A 57 20.09 5.80 -33.47
N PRO A 58 19.15 5.94 -34.42
CA PRO A 58 19.11 5.11 -35.61
C PRO A 58 20.38 5.30 -36.44
N THR A 59 21.20 4.24 -36.54
CA THR A 59 22.48 4.25 -37.29
C THR A 59 22.39 3.54 -38.64
N MET A 60 21.30 2.82 -38.93
CA MET A 60 21.10 2.06 -40.17
C MET A 60 19.68 2.22 -40.71
N GLY A 61 19.56 2.71 -41.94
CA GLY A 61 18.34 2.69 -42.74
C GLY A 61 18.55 3.39 -44.09
N PRO A 62 17.87 2.98 -45.19
CA PRO A 62 17.82 3.79 -46.39
C PRO A 62 17.25 5.18 -46.03
N VAL A 63 17.63 6.20 -46.80
CA VAL A 63 17.24 7.63 -46.62
C VAL A 63 15.73 7.84 -46.43
N SER A 64 14.90 6.82 -46.71
CA SER A 64 13.44 6.79 -46.55
C SER A 64 12.90 6.46 -45.15
N SER A 65 13.69 5.97 -44.18
CA SER A 65 13.18 5.65 -42.82
C SER A 65 13.93 6.44 -41.74
N GLN A 66 13.37 7.58 -41.34
CA GLN A 66 13.90 8.45 -40.26
C GLN A 66 13.69 7.87 -38.84
N ILE A 67 13.12 6.67 -38.71
CA ILE A 67 12.75 6.05 -37.43
C ILE A 67 13.08 4.54 -37.46
N ASP A 68 13.66 4.03 -36.38
CA ASP A 68 13.96 2.60 -36.16
C ASP A 68 13.23 2.13 -34.90
N TYR A 69 12.24 1.25 -35.07
CA TYR A 69 11.32 0.83 -34.02
C TYR A 69 10.92 -0.64 -34.18
N TYR A 70 10.49 -1.24 -33.08
CA TYR A 70 9.99 -2.61 -33.02
C TYR A 70 8.65 -2.65 -32.28
N VAL A 71 7.68 -3.38 -32.83
CA VAL A 71 6.44 -3.70 -32.11
C VAL A 71 6.74 -4.85 -31.16
N ILE A 72 6.47 -4.68 -29.87
CA ILE A 72 6.77 -5.70 -28.84
C ILE A 72 5.59 -6.63 -28.65
N GLU A 73 4.43 -6.09 -28.30
CA GLU A 73 3.21 -6.87 -28.07
C GLU A 73 1.94 -6.00 -28.20
N VAL A 74 0.80 -6.69 -28.33
CA VAL A 74 -0.54 -6.11 -28.24
C VAL A 74 -1.34 -6.88 -27.21
N ASN A 75 -1.86 -6.17 -26.21
CA ASN A 75 -2.79 -6.73 -25.24
C ASN A 75 -4.22 -6.34 -25.64
N ALA A 76 -4.97 -7.29 -26.20
CA ALA A 76 -6.37 -7.11 -26.62
C ALA A 76 -7.36 -7.20 -25.44
N ARG A 77 -7.08 -6.46 -24.36
CA ARG A 77 -7.88 -6.36 -23.14
C ARG A 77 -7.44 -5.16 -22.32
N LEU A 78 -8.27 -4.80 -21.34
CA LEU A 78 -7.87 -3.91 -20.26
C LEU A 78 -6.62 -4.44 -19.54
N SER A 79 -5.77 -3.49 -19.15
CA SER A 79 -4.48 -3.75 -18.51
C SER A 79 -4.24 -2.80 -17.35
N ARG A 80 -3.18 -3.07 -16.57
CA ARG A 80 -2.67 -2.11 -15.56
C ARG A 80 -2.36 -0.76 -16.20
N SER A 81 -1.79 -0.77 -17.41
CA SER A 81 -1.52 0.44 -18.19
C SER A 81 -2.80 1.16 -18.60
N SER A 82 -3.90 0.45 -18.86
CA SER A 82 -5.21 1.04 -19.16
C SER A 82 -5.82 1.70 -17.92
N ALA A 83 -5.69 1.07 -16.75
CA ALA A 83 -6.09 1.69 -15.47
C ALA A 83 -5.28 2.97 -15.22
N LEU A 84 -3.94 2.89 -15.31
CA LEU A 84 -3.05 4.03 -15.18
C LEU A 84 -3.39 5.16 -16.17
N ALA A 85 -3.62 4.84 -17.44
CA ALA A 85 -4.02 5.82 -18.45
C ALA A 85 -5.38 6.46 -18.14
N SER A 86 -6.33 5.68 -17.62
CA SER A 86 -7.65 6.21 -17.24
C SER A 86 -7.53 7.23 -16.10
N LYS A 87 -6.69 6.94 -15.09
CA LYS A 87 -6.42 7.88 -13.99
C LYS A 87 -5.60 9.08 -14.46
N ALA A 88 -4.57 8.86 -15.28
CA ALA A 88 -3.72 9.94 -15.77
C ALA A 88 -4.51 10.97 -16.61
N THR A 89 -5.44 10.49 -17.44
CA THR A 89 -6.17 11.34 -18.38
C THR A 89 -7.53 11.79 -17.88
N GLY A 90 -8.13 11.10 -16.91
CA GLY A 90 -9.54 11.23 -16.56
C GLY A 90 -10.50 10.52 -17.53
N TYR A 91 -9.99 9.87 -18.58
CA TYR A 91 -10.80 9.17 -19.58
C TYR A 91 -11.12 7.73 -19.12
N PRO A 92 -12.39 7.35 -18.90
CA PRO A 92 -12.72 6.06 -18.31
C PRO A 92 -12.69 4.92 -19.34
N LEU A 93 -11.50 4.41 -19.67
CA LEU A 93 -11.29 3.44 -20.76
C LEU A 93 -12.16 2.19 -20.63
N ALA A 94 -12.26 1.62 -19.43
CA ALA A 94 -13.08 0.42 -19.19
C ALA A 94 -14.58 0.66 -19.43
N TYR A 95 -15.09 1.81 -18.99
CA TYR A 95 -16.48 2.21 -19.20
C TYR A 95 -16.78 2.38 -20.69
N VAL A 96 -15.90 3.07 -21.42
CA VAL A 96 -16.05 3.30 -22.85
C VAL A 96 -15.95 1.98 -23.62
N ALA A 97 -14.95 1.14 -23.32
CA ALA A 97 -14.78 -0.18 -23.93
C ALA A 97 -16.03 -1.05 -23.77
N ALA A 98 -16.62 -1.08 -22.57
CA ALA A 98 -17.86 -1.81 -22.32
C ALA A 98 -19.03 -1.31 -23.19
N LYS A 99 -19.14 0.01 -23.43
CA LYS A 99 -20.17 0.56 -24.32
C LYS A 99 -19.91 0.23 -25.79
N LEU A 100 -18.65 0.22 -26.23
CA LEU A 100 -18.27 -0.18 -27.60
C LEU A 100 -18.63 -1.64 -27.87
N ILE A 101 -18.38 -2.54 -26.92
CA ILE A 101 -18.73 -3.97 -27.02
C ILE A 101 -20.24 -4.17 -27.15
N LEU A 102 -21.05 -3.27 -26.57
CA LEU A 102 -22.51 -3.26 -26.72
C LEU A 102 -22.99 -2.61 -28.03
N GLY A 103 -22.09 -2.32 -28.97
CA GLY A 103 -22.41 -1.79 -30.30
C GLY A 103 -22.55 -0.28 -30.38
N LYS A 104 -22.23 0.47 -29.32
CA LYS A 104 -22.20 1.94 -29.38
C LYS A 104 -20.94 2.43 -30.10
N SER A 105 -21.03 3.56 -30.78
CA SER A 105 -19.88 4.30 -31.31
C SER A 105 -19.32 5.30 -30.28
N LEU A 106 -18.06 5.71 -30.46
CA LEU A 106 -17.44 6.76 -29.62
C LEU A 106 -18.18 8.11 -29.70
N MET A 107 -18.93 8.36 -30.77
CA MET A 107 -19.73 9.58 -30.96
C MET A 107 -21.01 9.60 -30.12
N GLU A 108 -21.49 8.43 -29.70
CA GLU A 108 -22.71 8.28 -28.89
C GLU A 108 -22.42 8.19 -27.38
N ILE A 109 -21.15 8.02 -27.01
CA ILE A 109 -20.72 7.89 -25.62
C ILE A 109 -20.30 9.26 -25.13
N LYS A 110 -21.00 9.76 -24.11
CA LYS A 110 -20.73 11.06 -23.50
C LYS A 110 -19.45 11.04 -22.67
N ASN A 111 -18.61 12.08 -22.78
CA ASN A 111 -17.48 12.29 -21.89
C ASN A 111 -17.99 12.59 -20.46
N GLN A 112 -17.64 11.73 -19.51
CA GLN A 112 -18.10 11.85 -18.12
C GLN A 112 -17.46 13.02 -17.35
N VAL A 113 -16.32 13.53 -17.82
CA VAL A 113 -15.56 14.61 -17.15
C VAL A 113 -16.11 15.99 -17.50
N THR A 114 -16.29 16.28 -18.80
CA THR A 114 -16.81 17.57 -19.26
C THR A 114 -18.33 17.63 -19.27
N GLN A 115 -19.00 16.47 -19.46
CA GLN A 115 -20.45 16.35 -19.61
C GLN A 115 -21.06 17.18 -20.76
N ILE A 116 -20.23 17.71 -21.66
CA ILE A 116 -20.64 18.50 -22.83
C ILE A 116 -19.97 18.03 -24.13
N THR A 117 -18.91 17.22 -24.03
CA THR A 117 -18.26 16.57 -25.18
C THR A 117 -18.57 15.07 -25.25
N GLN A 118 -18.25 14.45 -26.38
CA GLN A 118 -18.34 13.00 -26.56
C GLN A 118 -16.98 12.34 -26.25
N SER A 119 -16.95 11.02 -26.19
CA SER A 119 -15.75 10.20 -25.94
C SER A 119 -14.88 10.01 -27.19
N PHE A 120 -15.23 10.60 -28.33
CA PHE A 120 -14.44 10.58 -29.56
C PHE A 120 -13.41 11.72 -29.61
N PHE A 121 -12.32 11.59 -28.85
CA PHE A 121 -11.20 12.54 -28.82
C PHE A 121 -9.95 11.87 -28.24
N GLU A 122 -8.82 12.56 -28.32
CA GLU A 122 -7.58 12.18 -27.62
C GLU A 122 -7.32 13.16 -26.47
N PRO A 123 -7.18 12.67 -25.21
CA PRO A 123 -6.97 13.56 -24.08
C PRO A 123 -5.69 14.40 -24.20
N ALA A 124 -5.77 15.65 -23.74
CA ALA A 124 -4.64 16.56 -23.57
C ALA A 124 -4.41 16.82 -22.07
N LEU A 125 -3.14 16.78 -21.65
CA LEU A 125 -2.75 16.95 -20.25
C LEU A 125 -1.84 18.18 -20.13
N ASP A 126 -2.17 19.10 -19.23
CA ASP A 126 -1.36 20.28 -18.86
C ASP A 126 -0.55 20.06 -17.57
N TYR A 127 -0.34 18.78 -17.27
CA TYR A 127 0.41 18.24 -16.15
C TYR A 127 1.15 16.97 -16.58
N ILE A 128 2.08 16.52 -15.74
CA ILE A 128 2.82 15.28 -15.91
C ILE A 128 2.41 14.28 -14.84
N VAL A 129 2.34 13.02 -15.24
CA VAL A 129 2.04 11.90 -14.38
C VAL A 129 3.25 10.99 -14.32
N VAL A 130 3.61 10.54 -13.12
CA VAL A 130 4.67 9.54 -12.91
C VAL A 130 4.09 8.37 -12.14
N LYS A 131 4.20 7.17 -12.72
CA LYS A 131 3.98 5.90 -12.04
C LYS A 131 5.30 5.33 -11.56
N ILE A 132 5.32 4.83 -10.34
CA ILE A 132 6.47 4.10 -9.77
C ILE A 132 5.95 2.77 -9.21
N PRO A 133 6.54 1.62 -9.57
CA PRO A 133 6.18 0.34 -8.96
C PRO A 133 6.58 0.28 -7.49
N ARG A 134 5.91 -0.59 -6.72
CA ARG A 134 6.18 -0.86 -5.32
C ARG A 134 6.65 -2.30 -5.15
N TRP A 135 7.79 -2.52 -4.48
CA TRP A 135 8.41 -3.84 -4.31
C TRP A 135 8.59 -4.25 -2.84
N ASP A 136 8.16 -5.44 -2.46
CA ASP A 136 8.40 -6.02 -1.13
C ASP A 136 9.33 -7.25 -1.20
N MET A 137 10.38 -7.16 -2.03
CA MET A 137 11.33 -8.27 -2.23
C MET A 137 12.04 -8.67 -0.92
N ASP A 138 12.27 -7.72 -0.02
CA ASP A 138 12.93 -7.96 1.29
C ASP A 138 12.17 -8.98 2.17
N LYS A 139 10.87 -9.21 1.91
CA LYS A 139 10.06 -10.22 2.62
C LYS A 139 10.32 -11.65 2.16
N PHE A 140 10.93 -11.83 0.99
CA PHE A 140 11.19 -13.15 0.41
C PHE A 140 12.65 -13.54 0.58
N LYS A 141 12.92 -14.38 1.59
CA LYS A 141 14.28 -14.86 1.88
C LYS A 141 14.86 -15.59 0.67
N GLY A 142 16.06 -15.18 0.27
CA GLY A 142 16.80 -15.77 -0.87
C GLY A 142 16.44 -15.19 -2.24
N THR A 143 15.46 -14.26 -2.31
CA THR A 143 15.09 -13.66 -3.60
C THR A 143 16.16 -12.70 -4.11
N THR A 144 16.25 -12.58 -5.44
CA THR A 144 17.10 -11.58 -6.08
C THR A 144 16.39 -10.23 -6.26
N GLU A 145 17.02 -9.13 -5.82
CA GLU A 145 16.54 -7.75 -6.00
C GLU A 145 16.59 -7.24 -7.46
N LYS A 146 17.10 -8.05 -8.39
CA LYS A 146 17.22 -7.71 -9.82
C LYS A 146 15.83 -7.63 -10.44
N ILE A 147 15.56 -6.55 -11.19
CA ILE A 147 14.35 -6.42 -12.01
C ILE A 147 14.70 -6.67 -13.47
N ASN A 148 13.80 -7.33 -14.20
CA ASN A 148 13.98 -7.75 -15.59
C ASN A 148 12.62 -7.78 -16.31
N SER A 149 12.47 -8.60 -17.36
CA SER A 149 11.23 -8.76 -18.12
C SER A 149 10.10 -9.48 -17.35
N SER A 150 10.38 -10.08 -16.20
CA SER A 150 9.35 -10.69 -15.32
C SER A 150 9.01 -9.76 -14.16
N MET A 151 7.71 -9.50 -13.98
CA MET A 151 7.21 -8.67 -12.88
C MET A 151 7.44 -9.31 -11.50
N LYS A 152 7.88 -8.47 -10.56
CA LYS A 152 8.10 -8.74 -9.12
C LYS A 152 7.47 -7.68 -8.21
N SER A 153 7.12 -6.52 -8.75
CA SER A 153 6.37 -5.48 -8.04
C SER A 153 5.01 -5.99 -7.57
N VAL A 154 4.60 -5.53 -6.39
CA VAL A 154 3.37 -5.94 -5.69
C VAL A 154 2.26 -4.89 -5.76
N GLY A 155 2.56 -3.73 -6.32
CA GLY A 155 1.64 -2.61 -6.52
C GLY A 155 2.34 -1.45 -7.21
N GLU A 156 1.66 -0.32 -7.30
CA GLU A 156 2.21 0.91 -7.89
C GLU A 156 1.60 2.16 -7.26
N ILE A 157 2.31 3.28 -7.39
CA ILE A 157 1.78 4.61 -7.12
C ILE A 157 1.63 5.38 -8.41
N MET A 158 0.82 6.43 -8.37
CA MET A 158 0.79 7.45 -9.40
C MET A 158 0.89 8.84 -8.73
N ALA A 159 1.75 9.69 -9.26
CA ALA A 159 1.89 11.07 -8.83
C ALA A 159 1.54 12.00 -9.98
N ILE A 160 1.00 13.17 -9.64
CA ILE A 160 0.64 14.22 -10.60
C ILE A 160 1.27 15.53 -10.15
N GLY A 161 1.86 16.27 -11.08
CA GLY A 161 2.40 17.61 -10.87
C GLY A 161 2.57 18.33 -12.20
N ARG A 162 3.01 19.59 -12.20
CA ARG A 162 3.18 20.34 -13.46
C ARG A 162 4.60 20.36 -13.99
N THR A 163 5.54 19.79 -13.23
CA THR A 163 6.92 19.57 -13.64
C THR A 163 7.33 18.15 -13.27
N PHE A 164 8.32 17.60 -13.99
CA PHE A 164 8.82 16.25 -13.69
C PHE A 164 9.39 16.16 -12.28
N GLU A 165 10.12 17.17 -11.83
CA GLU A 165 10.75 17.24 -10.51
C GLU A 165 9.73 17.23 -9.39
N GLU A 166 8.67 18.03 -9.52
CA GLU A 166 7.55 18.02 -8.58
C GLU A 166 6.96 16.61 -8.47
N THR A 167 6.72 16.01 -9.63
CA THR A 167 5.96 14.76 -9.76
C THR A 167 6.76 13.55 -9.30
N ILE A 168 8.04 13.44 -9.67
CA ILE A 168 8.91 12.34 -9.23
C ILE A 168 9.17 12.39 -7.72
N GLN A 169 9.32 13.59 -7.14
CA GLN A 169 9.49 13.73 -5.68
C GLN A 169 8.22 13.36 -4.91
N LYS A 170 7.03 13.74 -5.41
CA LYS A 170 5.76 13.23 -4.87
C LYS A 170 5.68 11.71 -5.00
N GLY A 171 6.02 11.18 -6.16
CA GLY A 171 5.94 9.75 -6.46
C GLY A 171 6.77 8.90 -5.50
N VAL A 172 8.03 9.26 -5.25
CA VAL A 172 8.87 8.48 -4.32
C VAL A 172 8.37 8.56 -2.86
N ARG A 173 7.77 9.67 -2.44
CA ARG A 173 7.13 9.77 -1.11
C ARG A 173 5.88 8.90 -1.02
N MET A 174 5.12 8.79 -2.10
CA MET A 174 3.92 7.96 -2.16
C MET A 174 4.21 6.46 -2.02
N LEU A 175 5.43 5.99 -2.32
CA LEU A 175 5.82 4.58 -2.20
C LEU A 175 5.71 4.02 -0.76
N ASP A 176 5.65 4.90 0.25
CA ASP A 176 5.59 4.54 1.66
C ASP A 176 6.71 3.57 2.07
N ILE A 177 7.94 3.92 1.66
CA ILE A 177 9.21 3.24 2.00
C ILE A 177 10.08 4.08 2.95
N GLY A 178 9.52 5.14 3.55
CA GLY A 178 10.21 6.00 4.51
C GLY A 178 11.02 7.17 3.92
N VAL A 179 11.15 7.27 2.60
CA VAL A 179 11.87 8.35 1.91
C VAL A 179 11.05 9.65 1.82
N GLN A 180 11.73 10.78 1.68
CA GLN A 180 11.18 12.14 1.56
C GLN A 180 11.48 12.79 0.20
N GLY A 181 12.41 12.23 -0.57
CA GLY A 181 12.73 12.67 -1.93
C GLY A 181 13.61 11.66 -2.67
N VAL A 182 13.84 11.88 -3.96
CA VAL A 182 14.63 10.99 -4.83
C VAL A 182 16.11 10.90 -4.43
N THR A 183 16.53 11.80 -3.56
CA THR A 183 17.91 11.98 -3.15
C THR A 183 18.22 11.41 -1.77
N ASP A 184 17.24 10.78 -1.12
CA ASP A 184 17.37 10.13 0.18
C ASP A 184 18.09 8.80 0.05
N ASN A 185 19.41 8.87 0.20
CA ASN A 185 20.31 7.76 -0.05
C ASN A 185 21.17 7.51 1.20
N ASN A 186 20.71 6.64 2.09
CA ASN A 186 21.46 6.23 3.29
C ASN A 186 22.41 5.04 3.03
N PHE A 187 22.75 4.80 1.76
CA PHE A 187 23.66 3.71 1.38
C PHE A 187 25.10 4.07 1.75
N ASP A 188 25.71 3.26 2.60
CA ASP A 188 27.15 3.26 2.86
C ASP A 188 27.83 2.33 1.84
N LEU A 189 27.94 2.83 0.61
CA LEU A 189 28.50 2.11 -0.54
C LEU A 189 29.56 2.96 -1.23
N THR A 190 30.56 2.26 -1.77
CA THR A 190 31.58 2.83 -2.64
C THR A 190 30.97 3.29 -3.97
N GLU A 191 31.67 4.18 -4.69
CA GLU A 191 31.23 4.61 -6.02
C GLU A 191 31.08 3.42 -6.98
N GLU A 192 32.00 2.45 -6.94
CA GLU A 192 31.95 1.24 -7.77
C GLU A 192 30.67 0.42 -7.53
N GLU A 193 30.30 0.22 -6.26
CA GLU A 193 29.07 -0.47 -5.88
C GLU A 193 27.82 0.29 -6.34
N VAL A 194 27.83 1.63 -6.25
CA VAL A 194 26.73 2.46 -6.75
C VAL A 194 26.58 2.29 -8.27
N LEU A 195 27.69 2.35 -9.03
CA LEU A 195 27.66 2.18 -10.49
C LEU A 195 27.23 0.77 -10.90
N ALA A 196 27.62 -0.26 -10.15
CA ALA A 196 27.17 -1.64 -10.37
C ALA A 196 25.64 -1.77 -10.22
N ASN A 197 25.07 -1.13 -9.19
CA ASN A 197 23.62 -1.09 -8.97
C ASN A 197 22.85 -0.20 -9.96
N ILE A 198 23.51 0.71 -10.68
CA ILE A 198 22.91 1.45 -11.80
C ILE A 198 22.86 0.58 -13.06
N LYS A 199 23.96 -0.15 -13.33
CA LYS A 199 24.07 -1.06 -14.47
C LYS A 199 23.07 -2.21 -14.39
N GLN A 200 22.92 -2.78 -13.20
CA GLN A 200 21.95 -3.83 -12.93
C GLN A 200 20.68 -3.25 -12.30
N ALA A 201 19.63 -3.14 -13.12
CA ALA A 201 18.34 -2.62 -12.66
C ALA A 201 17.83 -3.39 -11.43
N ASN A 202 17.37 -2.64 -10.43
CA ASN A 202 16.82 -3.12 -9.18
C ASN A 202 15.79 -2.12 -8.63
N SER A 203 15.07 -2.49 -7.57
CA SER A 203 14.00 -1.67 -6.98
C SER A 203 14.45 -0.29 -6.45
N LYS A 204 15.75 -0.10 -6.19
CA LYS A 204 16.34 1.13 -5.61
C LYS A 204 17.15 1.92 -6.63
N ARG A 205 17.08 1.57 -7.92
CA ARG A 205 17.93 2.14 -9.00
C ARG A 205 17.92 3.67 -9.07
N ILE A 206 16.74 4.30 -8.94
CA ILE A 206 16.61 5.76 -8.96
C ILE A 206 17.42 6.44 -7.85
N PHE A 207 17.50 5.82 -6.67
CA PHE A 207 18.28 6.31 -5.54
C PHE A 207 19.78 6.16 -5.79
N PHE A 208 20.22 5.06 -6.41
CA PHE A 208 21.62 4.89 -6.83
C PHE A 208 22.02 5.91 -7.90
N ILE A 209 21.15 6.20 -8.86
CA ILE A 209 21.36 7.26 -9.87
C ILE A 209 21.54 8.61 -9.18
N ALA A 210 20.64 8.96 -8.25
CA ALA A 210 20.75 10.21 -7.50
C ALA A 210 22.04 10.27 -6.65
N LYS A 211 22.50 9.14 -6.11
CA LYS A 211 23.78 9.05 -5.37
C LYS A 211 24.97 9.28 -6.31
N ALA A 212 24.99 8.66 -7.49
CA ALA A 212 26.06 8.84 -8.47
C ALA A 212 26.16 10.30 -8.94
N LEU A 213 25.03 10.93 -9.27
CA LEU A 213 24.98 12.36 -9.60
C LEU A 213 25.46 13.24 -8.43
N LYS A 214 25.12 12.88 -7.18
CA LYS A 214 25.62 13.55 -5.97
C LYS A 214 27.14 13.39 -5.78
N LEU A 215 27.73 12.29 -6.23
CA LEU A 215 29.18 12.06 -6.21
C LEU A 215 29.92 12.75 -7.37
N GLY A 216 29.18 13.31 -8.34
CA GLY A 216 29.77 14.02 -9.49
C GLY A 216 29.96 13.16 -10.74
N VAL A 217 29.41 11.95 -10.77
CA VAL A 217 29.39 11.10 -11.97
C VAL A 217 28.58 11.81 -13.07
N SER A 218 29.11 11.82 -14.30
CA SER A 218 28.48 12.53 -15.42
C SER A 218 27.19 11.85 -15.91
N VAL A 219 26.29 12.64 -16.50
CA VAL A 219 25.03 12.14 -17.06
C VAL A 219 25.29 11.14 -18.18
N GLU A 220 26.31 11.38 -19.00
CA GLU A 220 26.70 10.51 -20.12
C GLU A 220 27.15 9.14 -19.61
N LYS A 221 27.89 9.10 -18.49
CA LYS A 221 28.33 7.84 -17.89
C LYS A 221 27.14 7.06 -17.33
N ILE A 222 26.19 7.73 -16.67
CA ILE A 222 24.98 7.09 -16.16
C ILE A 222 24.10 6.60 -17.31
N TYR A 223 23.96 7.37 -18.39
CA TYR A 223 23.24 6.96 -19.59
C TYR A 223 23.84 5.69 -20.20
N GLN A 224 25.17 5.64 -20.38
CA GLN A 224 25.86 4.44 -20.89
C GLN A 224 25.64 3.19 -20.03
N LEU A 225 25.55 3.35 -18.70
CA LEU A 225 25.33 2.23 -17.78
C LEU A 225 23.86 1.82 -17.71
N SER A 226 22.95 2.78 -17.80
CA SER A 226 21.55 2.57 -17.43
C SER A 226 20.60 2.44 -18.62
N GLY A 227 20.93 3.10 -19.74
CA GLY A 227 20.05 3.32 -20.89
C GLY A 227 18.89 4.30 -20.63
N ILE A 228 18.85 4.96 -19.47
CA ILE A 228 17.79 5.94 -19.13
C ILE A 228 18.08 7.25 -19.84
N ASP A 229 17.08 7.78 -20.56
CA ASP A 229 17.24 8.97 -21.38
C ASP A 229 17.87 10.17 -20.61
N PRO A 230 18.86 10.87 -21.19
CA PRO A 230 19.51 12.01 -20.55
C PRO A 230 18.55 13.09 -20.05
N TRP A 231 17.39 13.28 -20.67
CA TRP A 231 16.37 14.22 -20.21
C TRP A 231 15.99 13.94 -18.75
N PHE A 232 15.65 12.70 -18.40
CA PHE A 232 15.30 12.33 -17.02
C PHE A 232 16.48 12.55 -16.06
N LEU A 233 17.69 12.20 -16.50
CA LEU A 233 18.90 12.33 -15.69
C LEU A 233 19.23 13.81 -15.39
N TYR A 234 19.07 14.72 -16.36
CA TYR A 234 19.23 16.15 -16.13
C TYR A 234 18.16 16.71 -15.20
N ARG A 235 16.90 16.26 -15.27
CA ARG A 235 15.88 16.68 -14.29
C ARG A 235 16.22 16.23 -12.86
N LEU A 236 16.76 15.03 -12.69
CA LEU A 236 17.25 14.57 -11.37
C LEU A 236 18.44 15.41 -10.89
N LEU A 237 19.33 15.81 -11.79
CA LEU A 237 20.46 16.69 -11.46
C LEU A 237 19.98 18.07 -10.97
N GLU A 238 18.89 18.63 -11.51
CA GLU A 238 18.30 19.88 -11.03
C GLU A 238 17.80 19.77 -9.57
N ILE A 239 17.18 18.65 -9.21
CA ILE A 239 16.79 18.39 -7.81
C ILE A 239 18.03 18.38 -6.90
N ILE A 240 19.11 17.72 -7.34
CA ILE A 240 20.34 17.62 -6.56
C ILE A 240 21.04 18.97 -6.41
N LYS A 241 21.06 19.79 -7.47
CA LYS A 241 21.56 21.17 -7.41
C LYS A 241 20.77 22.00 -6.40
N ALA A 242 19.45 21.92 -6.44
CA ALA A 242 18.58 22.61 -5.48
C ALA A 242 18.78 22.13 -4.04
N GLU A 243 18.97 20.82 -3.82
CA GLU A 243 19.27 20.29 -2.49
C GLU A 243 20.62 20.80 -1.95
N ARG A 244 21.65 20.89 -2.80
CA ARG A 244 22.95 21.47 -2.43
C ARG A 244 22.84 22.96 -2.12
N GLU A 245 22.08 23.71 -2.93
CA GLU A 245 21.76 25.12 -2.70
C GLU A 245 21.11 25.28 -1.31
N LEU A 246 20.09 24.47 -1.01
CA LEU A 246 19.39 24.50 0.28
C LEU A 246 20.30 24.10 1.46
N ALA A 247 21.15 23.11 1.28
CA ALA A 247 22.11 22.68 2.30
C ALA A 247 23.13 23.78 2.65
N SER A 248 23.50 24.62 1.68
CA SER A 248 24.43 25.74 1.90
C SER A 248 23.84 26.86 2.76
N VAL A 249 22.51 26.95 2.88
CA VAL A 249 21.83 27.95 3.72
C VAL A 249 22.06 27.66 5.22
N GLY A 250 22.13 26.39 5.63
CA GLY A 250 22.34 25.99 7.02
C GLY A 250 21.15 26.29 7.97
N ASN A 251 21.27 25.87 9.24
CA ASN A 251 20.16 25.89 10.22
C ASN A 251 19.77 27.31 10.67
N ALA A 252 20.77 28.16 10.97
CA ALA A 252 20.52 29.50 11.51
C ALA A 252 19.78 30.44 10.53
N TYR A 253 19.79 30.15 9.23
CA TYR A 253 19.32 31.04 8.17
C TYR A 253 18.03 30.59 7.49
N ILE A 254 17.38 29.51 7.93
CA ILE A 254 16.09 29.07 7.33
C ILE A 254 15.00 30.15 7.48
N ARG A 255 15.04 30.92 8.57
CA ARG A 255 14.10 32.02 8.83
C ARG A 255 14.40 33.26 7.99
N SER A 256 15.62 33.38 7.45
CA SER A 256 16.01 34.43 6.50
C SER A 256 15.82 34.03 5.04
N LEU A 257 15.41 32.78 4.78
CA LEU A 257 15.16 32.27 3.44
C LEU A 257 14.01 33.06 2.81
N GLN A 258 14.27 33.67 1.66
CA GLN A 258 13.29 34.56 1.03
C GLN A 258 12.05 33.76 0.62
N PRO A 259 10.83 34.32 0.73
CA PRO A 259 9.61 33.59 0.36
C PRO A 259 9.65 33.00 -1.06
N LYS A 260 10.29 33.71 -1.99
CA LYS A 260 10.49 33.26 -3.37
C LYS A 260 11.38 32.01 -3.46
N GLN A 261 12.43 31.92 -2.65
CA GLN A 261 13.32 30.75 -2.60
C GLN A 261 12.59 29.55 -2.00
N LEU A 262 11.83 29.75 -0.92
CA LEU A 262 11.02 28.68 -0.33
C LEU A 262 10.01 28.14 -1.34
N LEU A 263 9.30 29.02 -2.05
CA LEU A 263 8.38 28.64 -3.12
C LEU A 263 9.08 27.84 -4.23
N LYS A 264 10.29 28.24 -4.67
CA LYS A 264 11.09 27.50 -5.67
C LYS A 264 11.33 26.05 -5.23
N TYR A 265 11.71 25.81 -3.97
CA TYR A 265 11.88 24.43 -3.48
C TYR A 265 10.56 23.65 -3.47
N LYS A 266 9.45 24.30 -3.10
CA LYS A 266 8.12 23.67 -3.16
C LYS A 266 7.70 23.34 -4.61
N GLN A 267 7.99 24.22 -5.56
CA GLN A 267 7.74 24.02 -7.01
C GLN A 267 8.56 22.88 -7.62
N LEU A 268 9.73 22.59 -7.06
CA LEU A 268 10.54 21.41 -7.40
C LEU A 268 10.06 20.13 -6.71
N GLY A 269 9.08 20.20 -5.80
CA GLY A 269 8.51 19.04 -5.11
C GLY A 269 9.14 18.68 -3.76
N PHE A 270 9.96 19.54 -3.16
CA PHE A 270 10.53 19.27 -1.83
C PHE A 270 9.44 19.31 -0.75
N SER A 271 9.36 18.26 0.09
CA SER A 271 8.48 18.25 1.25
C SER A 271 9.02 19.15 2.38
N ASP A 272 8.12 19.62 3.24
CA ASP A 272 8.44 20.37 4.45
C ASP A 272 9.37 19.53 5.35
N LYS A 273 9.15 18.21 5.41
CA LYS A 273 10.03 17.28 6.13
C LYS A 273 11.43 17.18 5.50
N LYS A 274 11.57 17.13 4.17
CA LYS A 274 12.89 17.11 3.50
C LYS A 274 13.64 18.41 3.72
N ILE A 275 12.97 19.55 3.58
CA ILE A 275 13.54 20.87 3.86
C ILE A 275 13.99 20.94 5.32
N GLY A 276 13.16 20.46 6.26
CA GLY A 276 13.50 20.37 7.67
C GLY A 276 14.74 19.51 7.93
N GLN A 277 14.83 18.32 7.32
CA GLN A 277 16.00 17.44 7.43
C GLN A 277 17.29 18.09 6.93
N ILE A 278 17.25 18.79 5.80
CA ILE A 278 18.43 19.47 5.22
C ILE A 278 18.86 20.66 6.09
N THR A 279 17.88 21.38 6.63
CA THR A 279 18.14 22.63 7.38
C THR A 279 18.22 22.42 8.89
N GLY A 280 18.01 21.22 9.42
CA GLY A 280 18.01 20.96 10.86
C GLY A 280 16.80 21.52 11.62
N ASN A 281 15.66 21.66 10.94
CA ASN A 281 14.39 22.14 11.50
C ASN A 281 13.33 21.03 11.47
N SER A 282 12.29 21.15 12.30
CA SER A 282 11.16 20.21 12.28
C SER A 282 10.22 20.46 11.08
N GLU A 283 9.49 19.41 10.68
CA GLU A 283 8.43 19.49 9.66
C GLU A 283 7.40 20.58 9.99
N PHE A 284 7.03 20.72 11.26
CA PHE A 284 6.09 21.76 11.73
C PHE A 284 6.65 23.18 11.60
N GLU A 285 7.93 23.38 11.87
CA GLU A 285 8.57 24.70 11.73
C GLU A 285 8.59 25.16 10.27
N ILE A 286 8.93 24.25 9.34
CA ILE A 286 8.91 24.56 7.91
C ILE A 286 7.48 24.85 7.44
N ARG A 287 6.50 24.04 7.86
CA ARG A 287 5.08 24.30 7.55
C ARG A 287 4.65 25.68 8.07
N ASN A 288 4.95 26.01 9.33
CA ASN A 288 4.58 27.30 9.91
C ASN A 288 5.22 28.48 9.16
N LEU A 289 6.49 28.35 8.77
CA LEU A 289 7.17 29.34 7.92
C LEU A 289 6.45 29.50 6.58
N ARG A 290 6.09 28.39 5.95
CA ARG A 290 5.41 28.34 4.67
C ARG A 290 4.03 29.02 4.73
N ILE A 291 3.22 28.68 5.73
CA ILE A 291 1.88 29.27 5.95
C ILE A 291 1.99 30.76 6.28
N LYS A 292 2.94 31.17 7.13
CA LYS A 292 3.19 32.60 7.46
C LYS A 292 3.47 33.43 6.20
N ASN A 293 4.18 32.85 5.23
CA ASN A 293 4.49 33.49 3.96
C ASN A 293 3.43 33.28 2.87
N LYS A 294 2.26 32.70 3.21
CA LYS A 294 1.15 32.40 2.29
C LYS A 294 1.55 31.49 1.12
N ILE A 295 2.54 30.62 1.33
CA ILE A 295 3.00 29.67 0.33
C ILE A 295 2.16 28.39 0.50
N THR A 296 1.08 28.25 -0.25
CA THR A 296 0.19 27.08 -0.19
C THR A 296 0.05 26.48 -1.59
N PRO A 297 -0.15 25.16 -1.72
CA PRO A 297 -0.34 24.58 -3.03
C PRO A 297 -1.70 25.01 -3.59
N SER A 298 -1.73 25.22 -4.90
CA SER A 298 -2.95 25.39 -5.68
C SER A 298 -3.63 24.05 -5.91
N VAL A 299 -4.93 24.07 -6.21
CA VAL A 299 -5.76 22.86 -6.39
C VAL A 299 -6.33 22.88 -7.80
N PHE A 300 -5.92 21.92 -8.62
CA PHE A 300 -6.27 21.83 -10.04
C PHE A 300 -7.11 20.59 -10.33
N GLN A 301 -7.96 20.68 -11.36
CA GLN A 301 -8.79 19.60 -11.86
C GLN A 301 -8.07 18.78 -12.93
N ILE A 302 -8.45 17.51 -13.04
CA ILE A 302 -8.12 16.65 -14.17
C ILE A 302 -9.31 16.65 -15.12
N ASP A 303 -9.16 17.32 -16.26
CA ASP A 303 -10.28 17.69 -17.13
C ASP A 303 -10.32 16.99 -18.49
N THR A 304 -9.32 16.16 -18.81
CA THR A 304 -9.09 15.47 -20.09
C THR A 304 -8.69 16.37 -21.27
N LEU A 305 -8.75 17.70 -21.16
CA LEU A 305 -8.69 18.65 -22.29
C LEU A 305 -7.80 19.88 -22.03
N ALA A 306 -6.97 19.87 -20.98
CA ALA A 306 -5.99 20.92 -20.70
C ALA A 306 -6.58 22.34 -20.67
N GLY A 307 -7.75 22.50 -20.03
CA GLY A 307 -8.43 23.78 -19.87
C GLY A 307 -9.22 24.27 -21.09
N GLU A 308 -9.30 23.51 -22.19
CA GLU A 308 -10.09 23.90 -23.38
C GLU A 308 -11.59 24.01 -23.07
N PHE A 309 -12.10 23.11 -22.22
CA PHE A 309 -13.50 23.09 -21.79
C PHE A 309 -13.59 23.02 -20.27
N PRO A 310 -14.61 23.65 -19.65
CA PRO A 310 -14.80 23.56 -18.22
C PRO A 310 -15.13 22.13 -17.80
N ALA A 311 -14.33 21.58 -16.89
CA ALA A 311 -14.60 20.29 -16.27
C ALA A 311 -15.69 20.39 -15.20
N LYS A 312 -16.62 19.43 -15.22
CA LYS A 312 -17.58 19.21 -14.11
C LYS A 312 -17.13 18.08 -13.18
N THR A 313 -15.83 17.77 -13.21
CA THR A 313 -15.23 16.71 -12.42
C THR A 313 -14.86 17.18 -11.02
N ASN A 314 -14.81 16.23 -10.12
CA ASN A 314 -14.33 16.35 -8.75
C ASN A 314 -12.94 15.73 -8.57
N TYR A 315 -12.24 15.46 -9.68
CA TYR A 315 -10.94 14.79 -9.72
C TYR A 315 -9.78 15.78 -9.74
N LEU A 316 -8.89 15.70 -8.73
CA LEU A 316 -8.02 16.81 -8.37
C LEU A 316 -6.61 16.38 -7.99
N TYR A 317 -5.67 17.30 -8.15
CA TYR A 317 -4.32 17.21 -7.59
C TYR A 317 -3.89 18.59 -7.08
N THR A 318 -2.79 18.64 -6.34
CA THR A 318 -2.24 19.91 -5.83
C THR A 318 -0.82 20.15 -6.35
N THR A 319 -0.52 21.42 -6.59
CA THR A 319 0.77 21.87 -7.16
C THR A 319 1.15 23.26 -6.67
N TYR A 320 2.45 23.53 -6.55
CA TYR A 320 2.96 24.89 -6.30
C TYR A 320 3.24 25.67 -7.59
N ASN A 321 3.09 25.01 -8.76
CA ASN A 321 3.23 25.60 -10.09
C ASN A 321 1.89 26.17 -10.58
N GLY A 322 1.16 26.84 -9.69
CA GLY A 322 -0.18 27.33 -9.89
C GLY A 322 -0.41 28.69 -9.24
N SER A 323 -1.40 29.42 -9.73
CA SER A 323 -1.75 30.77 -9.28
C SER A 323 -3.17 30.90 -8.73
N HIS A 324 -3.98 29.85 -8.85
CA HIS A 324 -5.39 29.84 -8.48
C HIS A 324 -5.86 28.41 -8.16
N HIS A 325 -7.10 28.27 -7.70
CA HIS A 325 -7.76 26.98 -7.53
C HIS A 325 -8.90 26.85 -8.53
N ASP A 326 -9.04 25.68 -9.16
CA ASP A 326 -10.10 25.40 -10.14
C ASP A 326 -11.47 25.22 -9.49
N VAL A 327 -11.49 25.07 -8.17
CA VAL A 327 -12.67 24.68 -7.40
C VAL A 327 -12.75 25.46 -6.11
N LYS A 328 -13.97 25.55 -5.57
CA LYS A 328 -14.22 26.15 -4.26
C LYS A 328 -14.19 25.07 -3.17
N PRO A 329 -13.79 25.42 -1.94
CA PRO A 329 -13.86 24.52 -0.79
C PRO A 329 -15.26 23.97 -0.55
N ILE A 330 -15.35 22.71 -0.11
CA ILE A 330 -16.62 22.11 0.31
C ILE A 330 -17.16 22.74 1.62
N GLY A 331 -16.26 23.13 2.54
CA GLY A 331 -16.61 23.63 3.87
C GLY A 331 -16.91 22.53 4.89
N ASP A 332 -17.58 22.89 5.98
CA ASP A 332 -17.80 22.06 7.17
C ASP A 332 -18.66 20.79 6.93
N ASN A 333 -19.23 20.63 5.74
CA ASN A 333 -19.88 19.39 5.32
C ASN A 333 -18.90 18.34 4.82
N GLY A 334 -17.66 18.72 4.52
CA GLY A 334 -16.60 17.82 4.08
C GLY A 334 -16.08 16.94 5.22
N VAL A 335 -15.94 15.65 4.94
CA VAL A 335 -15.22 14.68 5.76
C VAL A 335 -14.17 14.03 4.88
N MET A 336 -12.91 14.18 5.26
CA MET A 336 -11.81 13.54 4.54
C MET A 336 -11.71 12.06 4.92
N VAL A 337 -11.55 11.20 3.92
CA VAL A 337 -11.34 9.76 4.08
C VAL A 337 -9.99 9.42 3.46
N LEU A 338 -9.03 9.03 4.29
CA LEU A 338 -7.69 8.69 3.82
C LEU A 338 -7.67 7.25 3.30
N GLY A 339 -7.20 7.07 2.06
CA GLY A 339 -7.08 5.77 1.41
C GLY A 339 -5.88 4.94 1.88
N SER A 340 -5.61 3.83 1.19
CA SER A 340 -4.56 2.89 1.57
C SER A 340 -3.16 3.25 1.11
N GLY A 341 -3.03 4.14 0.13
CA GLY A 341 -1.78 4.29 -0.62
C GLY A 341 -1.52 3.07 -1.52
N PRO A 342 -0.27 2.86 -1.98
CA PRO A 342 0.05 1.74 -2.86
C PRO A 342 -0.26 0.40 -2.21
N TYR A 343 -0.70 -0.54 -3.03
CA TYR A 343 -0.72 -1.93 -2.61
C TYR A 343 0.68 -2.45 -2.32
N ARG A 344 0.79 -3.19 -1.24
CA ARG A 344 2.00 -3.88 -0.78
C ARG A 344 1.60 -5.10 0.05
N ILE A 345 2.55 -5.98 0.35
CA ILE A 345 2.24 -7.18 1.14
C ILE A 345 1.78 -6.75 2.53
N GLY A 346 0.57 -7.17 2.90
CA GLY A 346 -0.10 -6.78 4.15
C GLY A 346 -1.01 -5.56 4.05
N SER A 347 -1.09 -4.91 2.88
CA SER A 347 -2.02 -3.83 2.59
C SER A 347 -2.43 -3.85 1.12
N SER A 348 -3.53 -4.53 0.82
CA SER A 348 -4.09 -4.67 -0.52
C SER A 348 -5.51 -4.11 -0.61
N VAL A 349 -6.33 -4.64 -1.52
CA VAL A 349 -7.68 -4.17 -1.88
C VAL A 349 -8.68 -4.13 -0.72
N GLU A 350 -8.43 -4.85 0.37
CA GLU A 350 -9.26 -4.88 1.57
C GLU A 350 -9.52 -3.48 2.18
N PHE A 351 -8.49 -2.64 2.20
CA PHE A 351 -8.55 -1.30 2.77
C PHE A 351 -9.19 -0.32 1.78
N ASP A 352 -9.03 -0.58 0.48
CA ASP A 352 -9.75 0.15 -0.55
C ASP A 352 -11.25 -0.08 -0.43
N TRP A 353 -11.68 -1.34 -0.25
CA TRP A 353 -13.09 -1.69 -0.04
C TRP A 353 -13.70 -0.94 1.16
N THR A 354 -12.97 -0.89 2.28
CA THR A 354 -13.45 -0.18 3.48
C THR A 354 -13.50 1.32 3.25
N CYS A 355 -12.48 1.90 2.62
CA CYS A 355 -12.44 3.32 2.25
C CYS A 355 -13.62 3.72 1.35
N VAL A 356 -13.86 2.97 0.27
CA VAL A 356 -14.97 3.18 -0.67
C VAL A 356 -16.32 3.12 0.04
N ASN A 357 -16.58 2.07 0.81
CA ASN A 357 -17.87 1.92 1.49
C ASN A 357 -18.08 3.04 2.54
N SER A 358 -17.06 3.34 3.35
CA SER A 358 -17.17 4.42 4.34
C SER A 358 -17.42 5.78 3.68
N SER A 359 -16.77 6.07 2.55
CA SER A 359 -17.03 7.26 1.74
C SER A 359 -18.51 7.34 1.32
N LEU A 360 -19.04 6.26 0.76
CA LEU A 360 -20.42 6.19 0.28
C LEU A 360 -21.47 6.32 1.41
N PHE A 361 -21.18 5.84 2.63
CA PHE A 361 -22.12 5.92 3.75
C PHE A 361 -22.14 7.27 4.45
N LEU A 362 -21.13 8.14 4.27
CA LEU A 362 -21.12 9.50 4.84
C LEU A 362 -22.33 10.33 4.41
N LYS A 363 -22.85 10.10 3.19
CA LYS A 363 -24.05 10.79 2.67
C LYS A 363 -25.29 10.59 3.54
N LYS A 364 -25.39 9.47 4.29
CA LYS A 364 -26.48 9.18 5.25
C LYS A 364 -26.58 10.24 6.34
N TYR A 365 -25.47 10.94 6.60
CA TYR A 365 -25.34 11.99 7.61
C TYR A 365 -25.25 13.39 7.01
N GLY A 366 -25.60 13.54 5.72
CA GLY A 366 -25.49 14.81 5.00
C GLY A 366 -24.05 15.31 4.84
N LYS A 367 -23.06 14.42 5.01
CA LYS A 367 -21.65 14.73 4.84
C LYS A 367 -21.19 14.41 3.44
N LYS A 368 -20.32 15.26 2.91
CA LYS A 368 -19.65 15.09 1.63
C LYS A 368 -18.29 14.44 1.84
N SER A 369 -18.00 13.40 1.08
CA SER A 369 -16.77 12.63 1.23
C SER A 369 -15.63 13.23 0.38
N ILE A 370 -14.47 13.44 0.99
CA ILE A 370 -13.24 13.88 0.31
C ILE A 370 -12.22 12.75 0.42
N ILE A 371 -12.01 11.97 -0.64
CA ILE A 371 -11.01 10.90 -0.65
C ILE A 371 -9.64 11.49 -0.98
N VAL A 372 -8.61 11.08 -0.23
CA VAL A 372 -7.20 11.31 -0.56
C VAL A 372 -6.53 9.96 -0.73
N ASN A 373 -6.00 9.66 -1.91
CA ASN A 373 -5.28 8.41 -2.19
C ASN A 373 -4.37 8.56 -3.43
N CYS A 374 -3.40 7.67 -3.61
CA CYS A 374 -2.42 7.73 -4.72
C CYS A 374 -2.22 6.42 -5.50
N ASN A 375 -3.10 5.43 -5.30
CA ASN A 375 -3.02 4.15 -5.99
C ASN A 375 -3.89 4.18 -7.26
N PRO A 376 -3.32 4.02 -8.47
CA PRO A 376 -4.09 4.10 -9.71
C PRO A 376 -4.94 2.84 -9.99
N GLU A 377 -4.70 1.74 -9.26
CA GLU A 377 -5.43 0.48 -9.44
C GLU A 377 -6.77 0.45 -8.68
N THR A 378 -7.04 1.43 -7.82
CA THR A 378 -8.15 1.37 -6.87
C THR A 378 -9.46 1.98 -7.36
N VAL A 379 -10.55 1.49 -6.79
CA VAL A 379 -11.88 2.08 -6.95
C VAL A 379 -11.98 3.38 -6.13
N SER A 380 -11.32 3.50 -4.98
CA SER A 380 -11.31 4.78 -4.23
C SER A 380 -10.77 5.96 -5.02
N THR A 381 -9.95 5.72 -6.06
CA THR A 381 -9.46 6.77 -6.95
C THR A 381 -10.25 6.88 -8.25
N ASP A 382 -11.42 6.26 -8.36
CA ASP A 382 -12.41 6.62 -9.37
C ASP A 382 -13.16 7.87 -8.92
N TYR A 383 -13.29 8.84 -9.82
CA TYR A 383 -13.86 10.15 -9.50
C TYR A 383 -15.36 10.09 -9.19
N ASP A 384 -16.06 9.01 -9.54
CA ASP A 384 -17.49 8.81 -9.27
C ASP A 384 -17.81 8.23 -7.88
N ILE A 385 -16.79 7.94 -7.06
CA ILE A 385 -16.94 7.30 -5.74
C ILE A 385 -17.10 8.29 -4.58
N SER A 386 -16.63 9.52 -4.73
CA SER A 386 -16.66 10.55 -3.68
C SER A 386 -17.19 11.88 -4.20
N ASP A 387 -17.51 12.83 -3.31
CA ASP A 387 -17.80 14.20 -3.71
C ASP A 387 -16.56 14.94 -4.19
N ARG A 388 -15.38 14.64 -3.63
CA ARG A 388 -14.06 15.09 -4.10
C ARG A 388 -13.01 14.01 -3.99
N LEU A 389 -12.15 13.94 -4.99
CA LEU A 389 -11.02 13.02 -5.06
C LEU A 389 -9.73 13.82 -5.25
N TYR A 390 -8.82 13.70 -4.28
CA TYR A 390 -7.45 14.18 -4.40
C TYR A 390 -6.51 13.01 -4.67
N PHE A 391 -5.91 13.01 -5.86
CA PHE A 391 -4.85 12.05 -6.21
C PHE A 391 -3.52 12.52 -5.63
N GLU A 392 -3.31 12.24 -4.34
CA GLU A 392 -2.30 12.90 -3.53
C GLU A 392 -1.61 11.99 -2.51
N GLU A 393 -0.44 12.44 -2.05
CA GLU A 393 0.34 11.72 -1.06
C GLU A 393 -0.36 11.68 0.30
N LEU A 394 -0.29 10.54 0.98
CA LEU A 394 -0.82 10.32 2.33
C LEU A 394 0.15 10.81 3.41
N SER A 395 0.74 12.00 3.21
CA SER A 395 1.63 12.65 4.16
C SER A 395 0.87 13.59 5.08
N PHE A 396 1.40 13.85 6.27
CA PHE A 396 0.83 14.88 7.16
C PHE A 396 0.73 16.23 6.46
N GLU A 397 1.81 16.65 5.79
CA GLU A 397 1.88 17.93 5.05
C GLU A 397 0.71 18.09 4.07
N ARG A 398 0.51 17.10 3.20
CA ARG A 398 -0.49 17.18 2.14
C ARG A 398 -1.90 17.03 2.66
N VAL A 399 -2.12 16.14 3.63
CA VAL A 399 -3.42 16.00 4.30
C VAL A 399 -3.81 17.30 4.99
N ALA A 400 -2.89 17.98 5.67
CA ALA A 400 -3.16 19.26 6.31
C ALA A 400 -3.44 20.37 5.30
N ASP A 401 -2.68 20.42 4.18
CA ASP A 401 -2.95 21.40 3.09
C ASP A 401 -4.37 21.24 2.51
N ILE A 402 -4.80 20.00 2.26
CA ILE A 402 -6.13 19.71 1.73
C ILE A 402 -7.21 20.02 2.77
N TYR A 403 -7.00 19.64 4.03
CA TYR A 403 -7.94 19.90 5.12
C TYR A 403 -8.22 21.40 5.29
N GLU A 404 -7.17 22.22 5.28
CA GLU A 404 -7.24 23.68 5.40
C GLU A 404 -7.92 24.33 4.20
N PHE A 405 -7.54 23.93 2.99
CA PHE A 405 -8.16 24.43 1.77
C PHE A 405 -9.65 24.13 1.76
N GLU A 406 -10.02 22.88 2.03
CA GLU A 406 -11.41 22.43 2.04
C GLU A 406 -12.23 22.99 3.18
N LYS A 407 -11.58 23.43 4.26
CA LYS A 407 -12.20 23.69 5.56
C LYS A 407 -13.03 22.48 6.00
N SER A 408 -12.44 21.30 5.87
CA SER A 408 -13.10 20.04 6.20
C SER A 408 -13.42 19.98 7.70
N SER A 409 -14.52 19.32 8.05
CA SER A 409 -14.93 19.20 9.46
C SER A 409 -14.13 18.17 10.26
N SER A 410 -13.64 17.14 9.59
CA SER A 410 -12.87 16.06 10.23
C SER A 410 -12.18 15.14 9.21
N VAL A 411 -11.26 14.31 9.69
CA VAL A 411 -10.53 13.31 8.92
C VAL A 411 -10.75 11.91 9.50
N VAL A 412 -11.00 10.91 8.65
CA VAL A 412 -11.06 9.49 8.99
C VAL A 412 -9.72 8.83 8.66
N VAL A 413 -9.06 8.27 9.68
CA VAL A 413 -7.75 7.60 9.56
C VAL A 413 -7.83 6.08 9.74
N SER A 414 -8.99 5.56 10.12
CA SER A 414 -9.14 4.17 10.59
C SER A 414 -9.58 3.17 9.52
N VAL A 415 -9.75 3.60 8.26
CA VAL A 415 -10.29 2.75 7.17
C VAL A 415 -9.30 2.44 6.05
N GLY A 416 -8.22 3.22 5.93
CA GLY A 416 -7.18 3.07 4.89
C GLY A 416 -5.95 2.28 5.34
N GLY A 417 -6.08 1.37 6.32
CA GLY A 417 -4.93 0.58 6.79
C GLY A 417 -3.91 1.38 7.59
N GLN A 418 -2.62 1.00 7.50
CA GLN A 418 -1.58 1.51 8.40
C GLN A 418 -1.09 2.92 8.03
N THR A 419 -1.03 3.27 6.75
CA THR A 419 -0.44 4.53 6.28
C THR A 419 -1.17 5.76 6.86
N PRO A 420 -2.52 5.84 6.84
CA PRO A 420 -3.25 6.90 7.53
C PRO A 420 -3.13 6.84 9.06
N ASN A 421 -3.09 5.64 9.64
CA ASN A 421 -3.03 5.47 11.10
C ASN A 421 -1.71 6.00 11.67
N ASN A 422 -0.61 5.81 10.93
CA ASN A 422 0.73 6.29 11.31
C ASN A 422 0.83 7.81 11.44
N ILE A 423 0.00 8.57 10.73
CA ILE A 423 -0.01 10.03 10.78
C ILE A 423 -1.05 10.61 11.74
N ALA A 424 -1.90 9.77 12.37
CA ALA A 424 -2.95 10.20 13.28
C ALA A 424 -2.43 11.10 14.42
N LYS A 425 -1.29 10.75 15.01
CA LYS A 425 -0.66 11.55 16.08
C LYS A 425 -0.25 12.94 15.62
N LYS A 426 0.29 13.08 14.41
CA LYS A 426 0.69 14.38 13.85
C LYS A 426 -0.53 15.24 13.51
N ILE A 427 -1.57 14.61 12.95
CA ILE A 427 -2.86 15.24 12.64
C ILE A 427 -3.48 15.82 13.92
N ASP A 428 -3.53 15.04 15.00
CA ASP A 428 -4.07 15.45 16.30
C ASP A 428 -3.24 16.56 16.95
N GLN A 429 -1.90 16.44 16.93
CA GLN A 429 -0.98 17.48 17.41
C GLN A 429 -1.14 18.81 16.66
N TYR A 430 -1.51 18.78 15.39
CA TYR A 430 -1.78 19.97 14.59
C TYR A 430 -3.16 20.59 14.86
N GLY A 431 -4.04 19.88 15.56
CA GLY A 431 -5.40 20.32 15.86
C GLY A 431 -6.45 19.95 14.80
N ILE A 432 -6.12 19.02 13.89
CA ILE A 432 -7.11 18.49 12.94
C ILE A 432 -7.99 17.47 13.65
N LYS A 433 -9.31 17.62 13.53
CA LYS A 433 -10.27 16.74 14.18
C LYS A 433 -10.29 15.37 13.52
N ILE A 434 -9.88 14.34 14.26
CA ILE A 434 -10.05 12.94 13.85
C ILE A 434 -11.47 12.47 14.17
N LEU A 435 -12.14 11.86 13.18
CA LEU A 435 -13.45 11.26 13.35
C LEU A 435 -13.30 9.78 13.77
N GLY A 436 -13.90 9.43 14.91
CA GLY A 436 -13.82 8.10 15.50
C GLY A 436 -12.85 8.03 16.69
N THR A 437 -12.13 6.92 16.82
CA THR A 437 -11.16 6.69 17.90
C THR A 437 -10.04 7.73 17.87
N THR A 438 -9.68 8.29 19.03
CA THR A 438 -8.69 9.36 19.15
C THR A 438 -7.27 8.87 18.87
N ALA A 439 -6.39 9.77 18.40
CA ALA A 439 -4.98 9.45 18.17
C ALA A 439 -4.27 8.94 19.43
N SER A 440 -4.61 9.48 20.61
CA SER A 440 -4.08 8.99 21.88
C SER A 440 -4.46 7.53 22.16
N ASN A 441 -5.71 7.13 21.88
CA ASN A 441 -6.13 5.74 22.08
C ASN A 441 -5.55 4.80 21.01
N ILE A 442 -5.39 5.26 19.76
CA ILE A 442 -4.65 4.54 18.72
C ILE A 442 -3.21 4.27 19.19
N ASP A 443 -2.50 5.29 19.66
CA ASP A 443 -1.14 5.18 20.20
C ASP A 443 -1.07 4.28 21.45
N ARG A 444 -2.10 4.28 22.33
CA ARG A 444 -2.18 3.35 23.48
C ARG A 444 -2.32 1.88 23.06
N ALA A 445 -2.92 1.58 21.92
CA ALA A 445 -3.11 0.21 21.43
C ALA A 445 -1.95 -0.28 20.54
N GLU A 446 -1.37 0.59 19.71
CA GLU A 446 -0.27 0.24 18.81
C GLU A 446 1.10 0.28 19.52
N ASP A 447 1.29 1.13 20.55
CA ASP A 447 2.49 1.11 21.36
C ASP A 447 2.49 -0.10 22.28
N ARG A 448 3.43 -1.01 22.04
CA ARG A 448 3.51 -2.28 22.76
C ARG A 448 3.62 -2.14 24.28
N LYS A 449 4.36 -1.15 24.77
CA LYS A 449 4.53 -0.94 26.21
C LYS A 449 3.24 -0.43 26.84
N LYS A 450 2.58 0.54 26.20
CA LYS A 450 1.29 1.08 26.65
C LYS A 450 0.19 0.04 26.60
N PHE A 451 0.15 -0.76 25.54
CA PHE A 451 -0.85 -1.81 25.37
C PHE A 451 -0.65 -2.94 26.38
N SER A 452 0.58 -3.38 26.61
CA SER A 452 0.86 -4.38 27.66
C SER A 452 0.44 -3.90 29.03
N GLN A 453 0.78 -2.66 29.40
CA GLN A 453 0.37 -2.10 30.69
C GLN A 453 -1.16 -2.09 30.82
N LEU A 454 -1.87 -1.72 29.75
CA LEU A 454 -3.33 -1.78 29.71
C LEU A 454 -3.87 -3.21 29.92
N LEU A 455 -3.25 -4.22 29.30
CA LEU A 455 -3.64 -5.61 29.50
C LEU A 455 -3.40 -6.07 30.94
N ASP A 456 -2.26 -5.67 31.54
CA ASP A 456 -1.92 -5.99 32.92
C ASP A 456 -2.90 -5.34 33.91
N ASP A 457 -3.23 -4.06 33.71
CA ASP A 457 -4.20 -3.32 34.52
C ASP A 457 -5.60 -3.96 34.47
N LEU A 458 -5.98 -4.47 33.30
CA LEU A 458 -7.25 -5.18 33.08
C LEU A 458 -7.19 -6.67 33.45
N LYS A 459 -6.04 -7.18 33.90
CA LYS A 459 -5.80 -8.61 34.20
C LYS A 459 -6.11 -9.52 33.01
N ILE A 460 -5.79 -9.07 31.81
CA ILE A 460 -5.92 -9.82 30.56
C ILE A 460 -4.58 -10.50 30.26
N LYS A 461 -4.62 -11.79 29.95
CA LYS A 461 -3.40 -12.56 29.69
C LYS A 461 -2.78 -12.15 28.35
N GLN A 462 -1.45 -12.06 28.34
CA GLN A 462 -0.61 -11.84 27.16
C GLN A 462 0.64 -12.73 27.24
N PRO A 463 1.31 -13.02 26.12
CA PRO A 463 2.58 -13.74 26.15
C PRO A 463 3.63 -12.97 26.95
N VAL A 464 4.41 -13.67 27.79
CA VAL A 464 5.51 -13.06 28.53
C VAL A 464 6.50 -12.42 27.55
N TRP A 465 6.82 -11.15 27.78
CA TRP A 465 7.68 -10.37 26.89
C TRP A 465 8.48 -9.30 27.63
N ASN A 466 9.59 -8.87 27.03
CA ASN A 466 10.32 -7.66 27.46
C ASN A 466 11.18 -7.10 26.29
N SER A 467 11.71 -5.88 26.44
CA SER A 467 12.57 -5.21 25.46
C SER A 467 13.96 -4.96 26.04
N PHE A 468 14.98 -5.23 25.23
CA PHE A 468 16.37 -5.27 25.65
C PHE A 468 17.25 -4.43 24.74
N THR A 469 18.12 -3.60 25.29
CA THR A 469 19.24 -2.99 24.57
C THR A 469 20.55 -3.74 24.80
N ASP A 470 20.58 -4.58 25.83
CA ASP A 470 21.73 -5.37 26.25
C ASP A 470 21.53 -6.86 25.91
N MET A 471 22.55 -7.45 25.30
CA MET A 471 22.52 -8.82 24.82
C MET A 471 22.58 -9.85 25.96
N GLU A 472 23.37 -9.63 27.00
CA GLU A 472 23.45 -10.55 28.13
C GLU A 472 22.12 -10.62 28.88
N VAL A 473 21.47 -9.47 29.07
CA VAL A 473 20.15 -9.39 29.70
C VAL A 473 19.10 -10.10 28.85
N ALA A 474 19.15 -9.93 27.52
CA ALA A 474 18.26 -10.61 26.58
C ALA A 474 18.42 -12.15 26.62
N LEU A 475 19.64 -12.67 26.72
CA LEU A 475 19.90 -14.11 26.85
C LEU A 475 19.39 -14.67 28.17
N LYS A 476 19.59 -13.95 29.27
CA LYS A 476 19.11 -14.37 30.59
C LYS A 476 17.59 -14.49 30.60
N PHE A 477 16.90 -13.46 30.13
CA PHE A 477 15.44 -13.48 30.01
C PHE A 477 14.95 -14.62 29.09
N SER A 478 15.62 -14.83 27.95
CA SER A 478 15.27 -15.90 27.02
C SER A 478 15.41 -17.30 27.64
N LYS A 479 16.37 -17.49 28.54
CA LYS A 479 16.54 -18.74 29.31
C LYS A 479 15.45 -18.91 30.36
N GLU A 480 15.06 -17.83 31.04
CA GLU A 480 14.00 -17.83 32.06
C GLU A 480 12.62 -18.10 31.44
N VAL A 481 12.30 -17.45 30.33
CA VAL A 481 11.04 -17.64 29.58
C VAL A 481 11.01 -18.98 28.83
N GLY A 482 12.19 -19.50 28.46
CA GLY A 482 12.38 -20.76 27.76
C GLY A 482 12.13 -20.66 26.26
N TYR A 483 12.86 -21.46 25.48
CA TYR A 483 12.70 -21.55 24.03
C TYR A 483 11.52 -22.44 23.61
N PRO A 484 10.98 -22.29 22.39
CA PRO A 484 11.26 -21.23 21.42
C PRO A 484 10.74 -19.85 21.86
N ILE A 485 11.34 -18.81 21.28
CA ILE A 485 11.02 -17.38 21.49
C ILE A 485 10.82 -16.68 20.15
N LEU A 486 10.02 -15.62 20.17
CA LEU A 486 9.82 -14.71 19.05
C LEU A 486 10.64 -13.44 19.28
N VAL A 487 11.49 -13.11 18.32
CA VAL A 487 12.37 -11.95 18.37
C VAL A 487 11.93 -10.92 17.33
N ARG A 488 11.78 -9.68 17.76
CA ARG A 488 11.35 -8.54 16.94
C ARG A 488 12.32 -7.38 17.13
N PRO A 489 13.04 -6.93 16.09
CA PRO A 489 13.77 -5.67 16.15
C PRO A 489 12.79 -4.51 16.43
N SER A 490 13.22 -3.46 17.14
CA SER A 490 12.40 -2.24 17.21
C SER A 490 12.41 -1.53 15.85
N TYR A 491 11.30 -0.85 15.52
CA TYR A 491 11.12 -0.03 14.30
C TYR A 491 10.79 -0.75 12.97
N VAL A 492 10.23 -1.97 13.02
CA VAL A 492 9.74 -2.70 11.84
C VAL A 492 8.21 -2.88 11.87
N LEU A 493 7.56 -2.47 10.78
CA LEU A 493 6.11 -2.57 10.57
C LEU A 493 5.76 -3.93 9.94
N SER A 494 4.54 -4.42 10.16
CA SER A 494 3.99 -5.66 9.54
C SER A 494 4.80 -6.93 9.80
N GLY A 495 5.48 -6.99 10.94
CA GLY A 495 6.33 -8.13 11.30
C GLY A 495 7.60 -8.28 10.44
N ALA A 496 8.01 -7.21 9.74
CA ALA A 496 9.24 -7.22 8.98
C ALA A 496 10.44 -7.59 9.86
N ALA A 497 11.29 -8.49 9.38
CA ALA A 497 12.45 -9.00 10.11
C ALA A 497 12.12 -9.66 11.47
N MET A 498 10.91 -10.20 11.67
CA MET A 498 10.63 -11.05 12.84
C MET A 498 11.21 -12.45 12.64
N ASN A 499 11.70 -13.07 13.71
CA ASN A 499 12.24 -14.42 13.62
C ASN A 499 11.94 -15.26 14.86
N LEU A 500 11.77 -16.56 14.63
CA LEU A 500 11.66 -17.56 15.70
C LEU A 500 13.05 -18.09 15.99
N CYS A 501 13.45 -18.04 17.26
CA CYS A 501 14.69 -18.63 17.73
C CYS A 501 14.34 -19.82 18.63
N TYR A 502 14.96 -20.97 18.36
CA TYR A 502 14.76 -22.22 19.09
C TYR A 502 15.87 -22.50 20.12
N ASN A 503 16.97 -21.77 20.05
CA ASN A 503 18.09 -21.90 20.97
C ASN A 503 18.90 -20.59 21.10
N PRO A 504 19.81 -20.50 22.09
CA PRO A 504 20.65 -19.31 22.30
C PRO A 504 21.57 -18.95 21.14
N ILE A 505 22.00 -19.93 20.33
CA ILE A 505 22.91 -19.71 19.20
C ILE A 505 22.17 -18.95 18.09
N GLU A 506 20.96 -19.40 17.77
CA GLU A 506 20.08 -18.72 16.80
C GLU A 506 19.74 -17.30 17.24
N LEU A 507 19.46 -17.08 18.53
CA LEU A 507 19.22 -15.75 19.08
C LEU A 507 20.41 -14.82 18.88
N LYS A 508 21.61 -15.29 19.23
CA LYS A 508 22.85 -14.51 19.10
C LYS A 508 23.11 -14.13 17.64
N HIS A 509 23.05 -15.11 16.73
CA HIS A 509 23.25 -14.89 15.30
C HIS A 509 22.22 -13.92 14.71
N PHE A 510 20.97 -14.02 15.13
CA PHE A 510 19.90 -13.12 14.68
C PHE A 510 20.15 -11.68 15.16
N ILE A 511 20.53 -11.49 16.43
CA ILE A 511 20.79 -10.16 16.97
C ILE A 511 22.05 -9.54 16.36
N GLU A 512 23.12 -10.31 16.12
CA GLU A 512 24.33 -9.82 15.42
C GLU A 512 24.01 -9.33 14.00
N LYS A 513 23.18 -10.05 13.26
CA LYS A 513 22.68 -9.59 11.95
C LYS A 513 21.80 -8.34 12.08
N ALA A 514 20.92 -8.27 13.06
CA ALA A 514 20.02 -7.13 13.26
C ALA A 514 20.76 -5.86 13.75
N THR A 515 21.79 -6.01 14.56
CA THR A 515 22.58 -4.88 15.13
C THR A 515 23.56 -4.27 14.14
N ASN A 516 24.02 -5.03 13.13
CA ASN A 516 24.74 -4.47 11.98
C ASN A 516 23.87 -3.50 11.15
N ILE A 517 22.54 -3.66 11.21
CA ILE A 517 21.59 -2.80 10.50
C ILE A 517 21.27 -1.53 11.32
N ASN A 518 21.28 -1.59 12.67
CA ASN A 518 21.13 -0.39 13.50
C ASN A 518 21.52 -0.60 14.98
N LYS A 519 22.65 -0.03 15.44
CA LYS A 519 23.20 -0.23 16.81
C LYS A 519 22.45 0.49 17.94
N LYS A 520 21.46 1.34 17.65
CA LYS A 520 20.83 2.25 18.64
C LYS A 520 19.43 1.83 19.11
N HIS A 521 18.90 0.68 18.69
CA HIS A 521 17.51 0.31 18.94
C HIS A 521 17.36 -0.98 19.75
N PRO A 522 16.36 -1.05 20.67
CA PRO A 522 16.12 -2.23 21.47
C PRO A 522 15.61 -3.42 20.63
N VAL A 523 15.86 -4.64 21.09
CA VAL A 523 15.26 -5.88 20.56
C VAL A 523 14.18 -6.35 21.52
N THR A 524 13.05 -6.74 20.97
CA THR A 524 11.90 -7.17 21.73
C THR A 524 11.76 -8.70 21.66
N ILE A 525 11.70 -9.36 22.82
CA ILE A 525 11.63 -10.83 22.92
C ILE A 525 10.34 -11.23 23.60
N SER A 526 9.65 -12.23 23.05
CA SER A 526 8.40 -12.76 23.60
C SER A 526 8.38 -14.29 23.59
N LYS A 527 7.66 -14.89 24.54
CA LYS A 527 7.45 -16.35 24.54
C LYS A 527 6.68 -16.77 23.30
N TYR A 528 7.23 -17.70 22.50
CA TYR A 528 6.47 -18.35 21.45
C TYR A 528 5.71 -19.57 22.03
N MET A 529 4.39 -19.58 21.87
CA MET A 529 3.54 -20.66 22.38
C MET A 529 3.27 -21.69 21.28
N VAL A 530 4.01 -22.80 21.34
CA VAL A 530 3.86 -23.91 20.38
C VAL A 530 2.46 -24.54 20.48
N ASN A 531 1.89 -24.90 19.32
CA ASN A 531 0.57 -25.52 19.15
C ASN A 531 -0.61 -24.67 19.66
N ALA A 532 -0.44 -23.36 19.70
CA ALA A 532 -1.54 -22.46 20.02
C ALA A 532 -2.37 -22.17 18.75
N ARG A 533 -3.68 -22.02 18.93
CA ARG A 533 -4.59 -21.60 17.86
C ARG A 533 -4.65 -20.10 17.80
N GLU A 534 -4.68 -19.55 16.60
CA GLU A 534 -4.85 -18.12 16.37
C GLU A 534 -6.30 -17.84 15.94
N ILE A 535 -6.87 -16.79 16.51
CA ILE A 535 -8.28 -16.41 16.31
C ILE A 535 -8.32 -14.90 16.07
N GLU A 536 -9.06 -14.49 15.05
CA GLU A 536 -9.34 -13.08 14.80
C GLU A 536 -10.72 -12.70 15.34
N PHE A 537 -10.75 -11.56 16.01
CA PHE A 537 -11.96 -10.88 16.44
C PHE A 537 -12.04 -9.54 15.72
N ASP A 538 -12.96 -9.44 14.76
CA ASP A 538 -13.24 -8.19 14.06
C ASP A 538 -14.46 -7.52 14.67
N GLY A 539 -14.38 -6.22 14.96
CA GLY A 539 -15.48 -5.52 15.61
C GLY A 539 -15.59 -4.06 15.24
N VAL A 540 -16.78 -3.50 15.48
CA VAL A 540 -17.02 -2.06 15.46
C VAL A 540 -17.61 -1.68 16.81
N ALA A 541 -17.07 -0.63 17.41
CA ALA A 541 -17.56 -0.09 18.67
C ALA A 541 -18.02 1.36 18.52
N GLU A 542 -18.86 1.81 19.45
CA GLU A 542 -19.33 3.18 19.60
C GLU A 542 -19.21 3.56 21.07
N LYS A 543 -18.40 4.58 21.38
CA LYS A 543 -18.13 5.03 22.76
C LYS A 543 -17.78 3.88 23.72
N GLY A 544 -16.97 2.95 23.21
CA GLY A 544 -16.50 1.77 23.93
C GLY A 544 -17.49 0.61 24.07
N LYS A 545 -18.71 0.72 23.53
CA LYS A 545 -19.64 -0.41 23.43
C LYS A 545 -19.49 -1.10 22.08
N VAL A 546 -19.21 -2.40 22.06
CA VAL A 546 -19.17 -3.20 20.82
C VAL A 546 -20.58 -3.27 20.22
N LYS A 547 -20.69 -2.94 18.93
CA LYS A 547 -21.95 -2.85 18.18
C LYS A 547 -22.14 -4.02 17.23
N VAL A 548 -21.06 -4.52 16.65
CA VAL A 548 -21.04 -5.74 15.84
C VAL A 548 -19.67 -6.39 16.00
N TYR A 549 -19.62 -7.72 15.95
CA TYR A 549 -18.36 -8.45 15.91
C TYR A 549 -18.49 -9.79 15.17
N ALA A 550 -17.36 -10.30 14.69
CA ALA A 550 -17.22 -11.63 14.15
C ALA A 550 -15.95 -12.30 14.71
N ILE A 551 -16.06 -13.59 15.02
CA ILE A 551 -14.95 -14.41 15.50
C ILE A 551 -14.63 -15.45 14.44
N SER A 552 -13.39 -15.48 14.00
CA SER A 552 -12.90 -16.35 12.92
C SER A 552 -11.66 -17.11 13.37
N ASN A 553 -11.52 -18.37 12.94
CA ASN A 553 -10.41 -19.23 13.38
C ASN A 553 -9.43 -19.51 12.25
N HIS A 554 -8.13 -19.46 12.54
CA HIS A 554 -7.09 -19.87 11.58
C HIS A 554 -6.98 -21.39 11.50
N ILE A 555 -6.73 -21.93 10.29
CA ILE A 555 -6.39 -23.34 10.13
C ILE A 555 -4.96 -23.59 10.64
N GLU A 556 -4.04 -22.70 10.30
CA GLU A 556 -2.66 -22.71 10.73
C GLU A 556 -2.54 -22.33 12.21
N HIS A 557 -1.51 -22.84 12.86
CA HIS A 557 -1.20 -22.49 14.25
C HIS A 557 -0.55 -21.11 14.35
N ALA A 558 -0.66 -20.49 15.52
CA ALA A 558 0.00 -19.22 15.81
C ALA A 558 1.50 -19.31 15.49
N GLY A 559 2.01 -18.37 14.70
CA GLY A 559 3.37 -18.40 14.14
C GLY A 559 3.40 -18.40 12.62
N VAL A 560 2.29 -18.74 11.97
CA VAL A 560 2.00 -18.27 10.60
C VAL A 560 1.27 -16.95 10.73
N HIS A 561 1.76 -15.90 10.05
CA HIS A 561 1.16 -14.58 10.11
C HIS A 561 -0.30 -14.60 9.63
N SER A 562 -1.20 -13.86 10.29
CA SER A 562 -2.65 -13.85 9.99
C SER A 562 -3.01 -13.60 8.52
N GLY A 563 -2.26 -12.75 7.84
CA GLY A 563 -2.42 -12.52 6.40
C GLY A 563 -2.19 -13.75 5.52
N ASP A 564 -1.27 -14.62 5.93
CA ASP A 564 -0.91 -15.88 5.26
C ASP A 564 -1.70 -17.07 5.81
N ALA A 565 -2.56 -16.85 6.81
CA ALA A 565 -3.40 -17.88 7.34
C ALA A 565 -4.67 -18.06 6.49
N THR A 566 -5.13 -19.30 6.46
CA THR A 566 -6.45 -19.69 6.01
C THR A 566 -7.44 -19.46 7.14
N ILE A 567 -8.47 -18.65 6.90
CA ILE A 567 -9.44 -18.23 7.91
C ILE A 567 -10.77 -18.92 7.67
N VAL A 568 -11.36 -19.46 8.72
CA VAL A 568 -12.68 -20.13 8.69
C VAL A 568 -13.69 -19.35 9.52
N TYR A 569 -14.85 -19.08 8.93
CA TYR A 569 -16.01 -18.51 9.59
C TYR A 569 -17.26 -19.36 9.33
N PRO A 570 -18.09 -19.66 10.35
CA PRO A 570 -17.91 -19.31 11.77
C PRO A 570 -16.75 -20.08 12.41
N ALA A 571 -16.31 -19.64 13.59
CA ALA A 571 -15.22 -20.28 14.31
C ALA A 571 -15.64 -21.62 14.97
N GLU A 572 -15.95 -22.64 14.17
CA GLU A 572 -16.48 -23.94 14.61
C GLU A 572 -15.60 -24.67 15.64
N ARG A 573 -14.29 -24.39 15.63
CA ARG A 573 -13.31 -25.04 16.50
C ARG A 573 -13.09 -24.33 17.83
N VAL A 574 -13.71 -23.17 18.04
CA VAL A 574 -13.57 -22.41 19.30
C VAL A 574 -14.56 -22.96 20.32
N ARG A 575 -14.05 -23.38 21.48
CA ARG A 575 -14.90 -23.83 22.59
C ARG A 575 -15.69 -22.65 23.14
N PHE A 576 -16.94 -22.89 23.54
CA PHE A 576 -17.85 -21.88 24.06
C PHE A 576 -17.21 -20.96 25.11
N PHE A 577 -16.57 -21.52 26.15
CA PHE A 577 -15.91 -20.74 27.20
C PHE A 577 -14.79 -19.80 26.70
N SER A 578 -13.98 -20.25 25.73
CA SER A 578 -12.95 -19.40 25.15
C SER A 578 -13.57 -18.29 24.29
N GLY A 579 -14.68 -18.58 23.59
CA GLY A 579 -15.47 -17.61 22.84
C GLY A 579 -16.01 -16.48 23.73
N GLU A 580 -16.69 -16.85 24.81
CA GLU A 580 -17.23 -15.89 25.79
C GLU A 580 -16.12 -15.03 26.42
N ARG A 581 -14.98 -15.64 26.77
CA ARG A 581 -13.83 -14.90 27.31
C ARG A 581 -13.27 -13.89 26.31
N MET A 582 -13.21 -14.22 25.01
CA MET A 582 -12.78 -13.28 23.98
C MET A 582 -13.75 -12.09 23.84
N ILE A 583 -15.06 -12.35 23.90
CA ILE A 583 -16.09 -11.30 23.87
C ILE A 583 -15.97 -10.39 25.10
N GLU A 584 -15.75 -10.96 26.29
CA GLU A 584 -15.53 -10.21 27.52
C GLU A 584 -14.30 -9.30 27.41
N ILE A 585 -13.16 -9.84 26.96
CA ILE A 585 -11.93 -9.10 26.74
C ILE A 585 -12.15 -7.97 25.72
N ALA A 586 -12.82 -8.26 24.59
CA ALA A 586 -13.11 -7.26 23.57
C ALA A 586 -13.96 -6.11 24.12
N ASN A 587 -14.96 -6.39 24.96
CA ASN A 587 -15.76 -5.36 25.62
C ASN A 587 -14.95 -4.54 26.63
N GLN A 588 -14.09 -5.17 27.43
CA GLN A 588 -13.22 -4.47 28.38
C GLN A 588 -12.24 -3.52 27.68
N LEU A 589 -11.57 -4.02 26.63
CA LEU A 589 -10.65 -3.22 25.82
C LEU A 589 -11.37 -2.10 25.09
N SER A 590 -12.53 -2.38 24.49
CA SER A 590 -13.36 -1.37 23.82
C SER A 590 -13.73 -0.23 24.76
N LYS A 591 -14.15 -0.57 25.99
CA LYS A 591 -14.49 0.42 27.02
C LYS A 591 -13.27 1.23 27.47
N SER A 592 -12.14 0.59 27.75
CA SER A 592 -10.93 1.26 28.25
C SER A 592 -10.26 2.18 27.22
N LEU A 593 -10.36 1.83 25.94
CA LEU A 593 -9.86 2.62 24.82
C LEU A 593 -10.93 3.57 24.23
N ASN A 594 -12.14 3.60 24.82
CA ASN A 594 -13.28 4.41 24.36
C ASN A 594 -13.47 4.35 22.83
N ILE A 595 -13.45 3.14 22.27
CA ILE A 595 -13.39 2.95 20.81
C ILE A 595 -14.68 3.45 20.15
N SER A 596 -14.52 4.22 19.07
CA SER A 596 -15.62 4.63 18.18
C SER A 596 -15.18 4.45 16.74
N GLY A 597 -15.56 3.33 16.14
CA GLY A 597 -15.07 2.91 14.82
C GLY A 597 -14.63 1.45 14.81
N PRO A 598 -13.88 1.04 13.78
CA PRO A 598 -13.43 -0.33 13.63
C PRO A 598 -12.29 -0.67 14.57
N PHE A 599 -12.21 -1.93 14.94
CA PHE A 599 -11.04 -2.52 15.59
C PHE A 599 -10.93 -4.01 15.25
N ASN A 600 -9.73 -4.55 15.45
CA ASN A 600 -9.46 -5.97 15.36
C ASN A 600 -8.58 -6.39 16.54
N ILE A 601 -8.82 -7.59 17.08
CA ILE A 601 -8.01 -8.21 18.12
C ILE A 601 -7.58 -9.57 17.63
N GLN A 602 -6.27 -9.84 17.72
CA GLN A 602 -5.73 -11.16 17.47
C GLN A 602 -5.55 -11.88 18.81
N PHE A 603 -6.18 -13.03 18.94
CA PHE A 603 -6.11 -13.89 20.11
C PHE A 603 -5.31 -15.14 19.81
N MET A 604 -4.69 -15.66 20.86
CA MET A 604 -4.06 -16.95 20.89
C MET A 604 -4.74 -17.81 21.96
N VAL A 605 -5.14 -19.03 21.59
CA VAL A 605 -5.79 -19.97 22.51
C VAL A 605 -4.95 -21.23 22.67
N LYS A 606 -4.54 -21.49 23.91
CA LYS A 606 -3.81 -22.69 24.31
C LYS A 606 -4.35 -23.22 25.62
N ASP A 607 -4.62 -24.53 25.68
CA ASP A 607 -5.13 -25.19 26.89
C ASP A 607 -6.40 -24.52 27.49
N ASN A 608 -7.27 -23.98 26.61
CA ASN A 608 -8.47 -23.16 26.89
C ASN A 608 -8.21 -21.75 27.45
N GLU A 609 -6.96 -21.37 27.64
CA GLU A 609 -6.56 -20.03 28.05
C GLU A 609 -6.47 -19.11 26.84
N VAL A 610 -7.03 -17.90 26.99
CA VAL A 610 -7.08 -16.87 25.95
C VAL A 610 -6.01 -15.83 26.25
N TYR A 611 -5.11 -15.63 25.30
CA TYR A 611 -4.05 -14.61 25.33
C TYR A 611 -4.29 -13.60 24.22
N VAL A 612 -4.06 -12.32 24.50
CA VAL A 612 -4.07 -11.27 23.47
C VAL A 612 -2.68 -11.20 22.82
N ILE A 613 -2.63 -11.20 21.49
CA ILE A 613 -1.42 -10.97 20.70
C ILE A 613 -1.24 -9.46 20.46
N GLU A 614 -2.25 -8.84 19.85
CA GLU A 614 -2.27 -7.43 19.49
C GLU A 614 -3.70 -6.92 19.30
N MET A 615 -3.86 -5.60 19.28
CA MET A 615 -5.10 -4.92 18.95
C MET A 615 -4.82 -3.80 17.96
N ASN A 616 -5.58 -3.77 16.88
CA ASN A 616 -5.50 -2.77 15.82
C ASN A 616 -6.74 -1.87 15.90
N LEU A 617 -6.58 -0.57 16.19
CA LEU A 617 -7.70 0.40 16.23
C LEU A 617 -8.02 0.99 14.85
N ARG A 618 -8.20 0.09 13.89
CA ARG A 618 -8.52 0.37 12.49
C ARG A 618 -9.25 -0.84 11.90
N ALA A 619 -9.78 -0.67 10.69
CA ALA A 619 -10.27 -1.78 9.90
C ALA A 619 -9.14 -2.81 9.69
N SER A 620 -9.50 -4.09 9.73
CA SER A 620 -8.60 -5.19 9.37
C SER A 620 -8.89 -5.66 7.96
N ARG A 621 -7.99 -6.49 7.43
CA ARG A 621 -8.10 -7.04 6.08
C ARG A 621 -9.28 -8.00 5.89
N THR A 622 -9.81 -8.54 6.97
CA THR A 622 -10.92 -9.48 6.97
C THR A 622 -12.29 -8.82 6.95
N PHE A 623 -12.39 -7.49 7.10
CA PHE A 623 -13.68 -6.77 7.08
C PHE A 623 -14.51 -7.01 5.81
N PRO A 624 -13.93 -7.00 4.58
CA PRO A 624 -14.67 -7.34 3.36
C PRO A 624 -15.17 -8.79 3.37
N PHE A 625 -14.34 -9.73 3.80
CA PHE A 625 -14.70 -11.15 3.91
C PHE A 625 -15.87 -11.33 4.88
N ILE A 626 -15.73 -10.85 6.12
CA ILE A 626 -16.77 -10.95 7.15
C ILE A 626 -18.04 -10.21 6.75
N SER A 627 -17.94 -9.04 6.12
CA SER A 627 -19.13 -8.30 5.69
C SER A 627 -19.93 -9.07 4.64
N LYS A 628 -19.25 -9.69 3.67
CA LYS A 628 -19.90 -10.54 2.64
C LYS A 628 -20.49 -11.81 3.24
N VAL A 629 -19.78 -12.44 4.16
CA VAL A 629 -20.17 -13.73 4.76
C VAL A 629 -21.35 -13.57 5.72
N THR A 630 -21.39 -12.49 6.49
CA THR A 630 -22.42 -12.26 7.52
C THR A 630 -23.63 -11.49 7.01
N GLY A 631 -23.52 -10.85 5.83
CA GLY A 631 -24.54 -9.97 5.27
C GLY A 631 -24.67 -8.61 5.99
N VAL A 632 -23.82 -8.33 6.98
CA VAL A 632 -23.75 -7.03 7.67
C VAL A 632 -22.59 -6.23 7.09
N ASN A 633 -22.85 -5.05 6.53
CA ASN A 633 -21.77 -4.20 6.02
C ASN A 633 -21.07 -3.48 7.18
N PHE A 634 -19.90 -3.97 7.59
CA PHE A 634 -19.17 -3.37 8.72
C PHE A 634 -18.79 -1.91 8.44
N ALA A 635 -18.54 -1.52 7.19
CA ALA A 635 -18.23 -0.14 6.85
C ALA A 635 -19.41 0.82 7.07
N GLU A 636 -20.66 0.36 6.93
CA GLU A 636 -21.83 1.14 7.35
C GLU A 636 -21.84 1.33 8.87
N VAL A 637 -21.61 0.24 9.62
CA VAL A 637 -21.60 0.28 11.10
C VAL A 637 -20.49 1.19 11.64
N ILE A 638 -19.33 1.23 10.96
CA ILE A 638 -18.23 2.16 11.23
C ILE A 638 -18.70 3.61 11.09
N VAL A 639 -19.31 3.95 9.94
CA VAL A 639 -19.79 5.33 9.73
C VAL A 639 -20.87 5.69 10.73
N ASP A 640 -21.79 4.77 11.03
CA ASP A 640 -22.84 5.03 12.00
C ASP A 640 -22.29 5.29 13.42
N SER A 641 -21.19 4.63 13.80
CA SER A 641 -20.57 4.80 15.13
C SER A 641 -19.85 6.15 15.28
N PHE A 642 -19.32 6.70 14.18
CA PHE A 642 -18.74 8.05 14.18
C PHE A 642 -19.76 9.14 14.57
N PHE A 643 -21.04 8.91 14.28
CA PHE A 643 -22.12 9.86 14.55
C PHE A 643 -23.01 9.46 15.72
N GLY A 644 -22.64 8.41 16.48
CA GLY A 644 -23.40 7.99 17.66
C GLY A 644 -24.78 7.39 17.34
N LYS A 645 -24.97 6.85 16.13
CA LYS A 645 -26.24 6.25 15.67
C LYS A 645 -26.11 4.78 15.27
N SER A 646 -25.03 4.12 15.68
CA SER A 646 -24.79 2.71 15.36
C SER A 646 -25.86 1.83 15.98
N LYS A 647 -26.40 0.88 15.21
CA LYS A 647 -27.29 -0.17 15.73
C LYS A 647 -26.45 -1.33 16.27
N GLU A 648 -26.96 -2.03 17.26
CA GLU A 648 -26.36 -3.28 17.72
C GLU A 648 -26.80 -4.42 16.82
N TYR A 649 -25.84 -5.11 16.21
CA TYR A 649 -26.07 -6.25 15.32
C TYR A 649 -25.62 -7.54 16.03
N LYS A 650 -26.57 -8.44 16.24
CA LYS A 650 -26.28 -9.81 16.67
C LYS A 650 -26.24 -10.69 15.43
N ILE A 651 -25.03 -10.99 14.95
CA ILE A 651 -24.84 -11.86 13.80
C ILE A 651 -25.25 -13.28 14.19
N LYS A 652 -26.24 -13.83 13.48
CA LYS A 652 -26.59 -15.25 13.57
C LYS A 652 -25.57 -16.03 12.74
N TYR A 653 -25.06 -17.14 13.29
CA TYR A 653 -24.18 -17.98 12.50
C TYR A 653 -24.92 -18.52 11.27
N PRO A 654 -24.30 -18.44 10.09
CA PRO A 654 -24.90 -18.95 8.86
C PRO A 654 -25.00 -20.47 8.90
N ASN A 655 -25.90 -21.03 8.08
CA ASN A 655 -26.01 -22.48 7.85
C ASN A 655 -24.97 -23.01 6.85
N TYR A 656 -23.92 -22.24 6.58
CA TYR A 656 -22.82 -22.56 5.68
C TYR A 656 -21.50 -22.13 6.33
N VAL A 657 -20.40 -22.67 5.82
CA VAL A 657 -19.04 -22.28 6.21
C VAL A 657 -18.40 -21.49 5.08
N ALA A 658 -17.71 -20.41 5.45
CA ALA A 658 -16.88 -19.63 4.55
C ALA A 658 -15.42 -19.79 4.92
N VAL A 659 -14.58 -19.98 3.90
CA VAL A 659 -13.13 -20.12 4.04
C VAL A 659 -12.45 -19.07 3.18
N LYS A 660 -11.61 -18.25 3.81
CA LYS A 660 -10.66 -17.36 3.12
C LYS A 660 -9.30 -18.05 3.05
N ALA A 661 -8.72 -18.17 1.86
CA ALA A 661 -7.37 -18.70 1.66
C ALA A 661 -6.44 -17.62 1.06
N PRO A 662 -5.16 -17.57 1.46
CA PRO A 662 -4.18 -16.64 0.92
C PRO A 662 -3.72 -17.03 -0.50
N GLN A 663 -3.43 -16.02 -1.33
CA GLN A 663 -2.75 -16.18 -2.62
C GLN A 663 -1.27 -15.80 -2.47
N PHE A 664 -0.37 -16.65 -2.95
CA PHE A 664 1.08 -16.40 -2.93
C PHE A 664 1.65 -16.21 -4.33
N SER A 665 2.77 -15.48 -4.39
CA SER A 665 3.52 -15.20 -5.62
C SER A 665 4.95 -15.78 -5.62
N PHE A 666 5.21 -16.83 -4.83
CA PHE A 666 6.55 -17.45 -4.73
C PHE A 666 7.14 -17.85 -6.08
N ALA A 667 6.31 -18.33 -7.02
CA ALA A 667 6.76 -18.71 -8.37
C ALA A 667 7.34 -17.54 -9.19
N ARG A 668 7.03 -16.29 -8.83
CA ARG A 668 7.57 -15.07 -9.47
C ARG A 668 8.84 -14.55 -8.77
N MET A 669 9.12 -15.04 -7.57
CA MET A 669 10.23 -14.61 -6.74
C MET A 669 11.39 -15.62 -6.85
N GLU A 670 12.22 -15.44 -7.88
CA GLU A 670 13.37 -16.31 -8.14
C GLU A 670 14.31 -16.38 -6.92
N GLY A 671 14.54 -17.59 -6.42
CA GLY A 671 15.38 -17.86 -5.24
C GLY A 671 14.63 -17.81 -3.90
N ALA A 672 13.34 -17.43 -3.89
CA ALA A 672 12.55 -17.40 -2.67
C ALA A 672 12.24 -18.81 -2.15
N ASP A 673 12.40 -19.00 -0.84
CA ASP A 673 11.94 -20.19 -0.14
C ASP A 673 10.41 -20.12 0.08
N PRO A 674 9.60 -21.05 -0.49
CA PRO A 674 8.15 -21.06 -0.36
C PRO A 674 7.70 -21.59 1.02
N ALA A 675 8.18 -20.95 2.08
CA ALA A 675 7.90 -21.29 3.46
C ALA A 675 7.08 -20.19 4.15
N LEU A 676 6.09 -20.61 4.94
CA LEU A 676 5.31 -19.70 5.77
C LEU A 676 6.02 -19.40 7.08
N GLY A 677 5.81 -18.21 7.61
CA GLY A 677 6.39 -17.81 8.89
C GLY A 677 5.65 -16.65 9.53
N VAL A 678 6.36 -15.98 10.42
CA VAL A 678 5.82 -14.86 11.22
C VAL A 678 5.75 -13.54 10.45
N GLU A 679 6.37 -13.48 9.27
CA GLU A 679 6.28 -12.38 8.33
C GLU A 679 5.36 -12.78 7.17
N MET A 680 4.46 -11.88 6.79
CA MET A 680 3.50 -12.11 5.72
C MET A 680 4.17 -12.11 4.35
N GLY A 681 3.84 -13.11 3.51
CA GLY A 681 4.30 -13.24 2.12
C GLY A 681 3.18 -13.32 1.07
N SER A 682 1.92 -13.40 1.48
CA SER A 682 0.78 -13.44 0.56
C SER A 682 0.50 -12.09 -0.12
N THR A 683 0.06 -12.15 -1.37
CA THR A 683 -0.21 -10.98 -2.23
C THR A 683 -1.71 -10.75 -2.46
N GLY A 684 -2.56 -11.66 -2.01
CA GLY A 684 -4.01 -11.57 -2.16
C GLY A 684 -4.74 -12.67 -1.41
N GLU A 685 -6.03 -12.80 -1.68
CA GLU A 685 -6.89 -13.78 -1.03
C GLU A 685 -8.06 -14.20 -1.93
N VAL A 686 -8.59 -15.39 -1.67
CA VAL A 686 -9.84 -15.90 -2.23
C VAL A 686 -10.77 -16.29 -1.08
N ALA A 687 -12.07 -16.20 -1.30
CA ALA A 687 -13.07 -16.64 -0.34
C ALA A 687 -14.06 -17.59 -1.02
N CYS A 688 -14.36 -18.71 -0.37
CA CYS A 688 -15.27 -19.73 -0.88
C CYS A 688 -16.25 -20.17 0.20
N PHE A 689 -17.41 -20.66 -0.25
CA PHE A 689 -18.50 -21.12 0.60
C PHE A 689 -18.77 -22.61 0.39
N GLY A 690 -19.17 -23.30 1.43
CA GLY A 690 -19.58 -24.71 1.39
C GLY A 690 -20.52 -25.05 2.54
N ASP A 691 -21.21 -26.17 2.41
CA ASP A 691 -22.06 -26.71 3.47
C ASP A 691 -21.21 -27.25 4.63
N THR A 692 -19.95 -27.59 4.35
CA THR A 692 -18.94 -28.01 5.33
C THR A 692 -17.64 -27.23 5.18
N ALA A 693 -16.85 -27.17 6.26
CA ALA A 693 -15.53 -26.54 6.25
C ALA A 693 -14.59 -27.20 5.22
N GLU A 694 -14.67 -28.51 5.05
CA GLU A 694 -13.87 -29.26 4.08
C GLU A 694 -14.20 -28.89 2.63
N GLU A 695 -15.48 -28.76 2.29
CA GLU A 695 -15.92 -28.34 0.96
C GLU A 695 -15.47 -26.90 0.64
N ALA A 696 -15.70 -25.97 1.58
CA ALA A 696 -15.29 -24.58 1.44
C ALA A 696 -13.77 -24.45 1.29
N TYR A 697 -13.01 -25.26 2.03
CA TYR A 697 -11.55 -25.31 1.94
C TYR A 697 -11.05 -25.89 0.60
N LEU A 698 -11.66 -26.96 0.08
CA LEU A 698 -11.29 -27.49 -1.23
C LEU A 698 -11.55 -26.47 -2.35
N LYS A 699 -12.70 -25.80 -2.32
CA LYS A 699 -13.02 -24.72 -3.28
C LYS A 699 -12.03 -23.56 -3.19
N SER A 700 -11.58 -23.20 -1.99
CA SER A 700 -10.59 -22.13 -1.82
C SER A 700 -9.23 -22.54 -2.39
N LEU A 701 -8.80 -23.79 -2.20
CA LEU A 701 -7.57 -24.31 -2.82
C LEU A 701 -7.63 -24.32 -4.36
N PHE A 702 -8.76 -24.73 -4.95
CA PHE A 702 -8.93 -24.63 -6.41
C PHE A 702 -8.85 -23.18 -6.90
N SER A 703 -9.44 -22.26 -6.14
CA SER A 703 -9.46 -20.83 -6.47
C SER A 703 -8.09 -20.17 -6.36
N THR A 704 -7.18 -20.69 -5.52
CA THR A 704 -5.79 -20.22 -5.47
C THR A 704 -4.90 -20.77 -6.59
N GLY A 705 -5.47 -21.59 -7.48
CA GLY A 705 -4.78 -22.21 -8.61
C GLY A 705 -4.20 -23.59 -8.33
N LEU A 706 -4.47 -24.18 -7.16
CA LEU A 706 -4.03 -25.53 -6.85
C LEU A 706 -4.87 -26.55 -7.64
N SER A 707 -4.28 -27.18 -8.64
CA SER A 707 -4.91 -28.32 -9.32
C SER A 707 -4.77 -29.58 -8.47
N LEU A 708 -5.72 -29.82 -7.56
CA LEU A 708 -5.84 -31.09 -6.84
C LEU A 708 -6.42 -32.17 -7.77
N THR A 709 -5.65 -32.62 -8.78
CA THR A 709 -5.89 -33.97 -9.28
C THR A 709 -5.55 -34.94 -8.16
N LEU A 710 -6.50 -35.78 -7.75
CA LEU A 710 -6.24 -36.89 -6.83
C LEU A 710 -4.90 -37.54 -7.23
N PRO A 711 -3.90 -37.57 -6.34
CA PRO A 711 -2.56 -37.95 -6.74
C PRO A 711 -2.58 -39.40 -7.24
N LYS A 712 -2.52 -39.57 -8.56
CA LYS A 712 -2.28 -40.87 -9.21
C LYS A 712 -0.82 -41.33 -9.03
N LYS A 713 -0.01 -40.54 -8.31
CA LYS A 713 1.42 -40.72 -8.05
C LYS A 713 1.68 -40.76 -6.55
N PRO A 714 2.80 -41.36 -6.10
CA PRO A 714 3.20 -41.37 -4.69
C PRO A 714 3.30 -39.96 -4.10
N ILE A 715 2.84 -39.80 -2.86
CA ILE A 715 2.96 -38.55 -2.10
C ILE A 715 4.27 -38.58 -1.30
N PHE A 716 5.11 -37.58 -1.46
CA PHE A 716 6.29 -37.39 -0.60
C PHE A 716 5.87 -36.77 0.74
N PHE A 717 6.30 -37.37 1.85
CA PHE A 717 6.00 -36.89 3.19
C PHE A 717 7.29 -36.77 4.00
N SER A 718 7.59 -35.55 4.45
CA SER A 718 8.68 -35.24 5.38
C SER A 718 8.19 -34.25 6.41
N LYS A 719 8.65 -34.37 7.66
CA LYS A 719 8.20 -33.53 8.77
C LYS A 719 9.34 -33.22 9.75
N PRO A 720 9.24 -32.11 10.51
CA PRO A 720 10.13 -31.87 11.64
C PRO A 720 10.00 -32.94 12.74
N LYS A 721 11.10 -33.21 13.46
CA LYS A 721 11.12 -34.12 14.63
C LYS A 721 10.13 -33.68 15.73
N ALA A 722 9.87 -32.37 15.84
CA ALA A 722 9.01 -31.76 16.88
C ALA A 722 7.56 -32.26 16.92
N PHE A 723 7.00 -32.76 15.80
CA PHE A 723 5.61 -33.25 15.76
C PHE A 723 5.43 -34.64 16.41
N GLY A 724 6.50 -35.29 16.88
CA GLY A 724 6.45 -36.65 17.45
C GLY A 724 6.08 -37.72 16.41
N GLN A 725 6.22 -39.01 16.77
CA GLN A 725 5.88 -40.11 15.85
C GLN A 725 4.37 -40.34 15.74
N ASN A 726 3.64 -40.26 16.87
CA ASN A 726 2.21 -40.57 16.97
C ASN A 726 1.30 -39.66 16.13
N TRP A 727 1.67 -38.39 15.93
CA TRP A 727 0.91 -37.48 15.08
C TRP A 727 0.83 -37.97 13.63
N SER A 728 1.96 -38.44 13.09
CA SER A 728 2.07 -38.94 11.70
C SER A 728 1.23 -40.19 11.49
N ILE A 729 1.24 -41.11 12.45
CA ILE A 729 0.41 -42.32 12.41
C ILE A 729 -1.06 -41.93 12.37
N ASN A 730 -1.48 -40.99 13.23
CA ASN A 730 -2.86 -40.53 13.27
C ASN A 730 -3.26 -39.76 12.00
N PHE A 731 -2.35 -38.96 11.42
CA PHE A 731 -2.59 -38.25 10.17
C PHE A 731 -2.76 -39.22 8.99
N LEU A 732 -1.85 -40.19 8.85
CA LEU A 732 -1.88 -41.17 7.77
C LEU A 732 -3.02 -42.20 7.92
N LYS A 733 -3.45 -42.48 9.16
CA LYS A 733 -4.59 -43.38 9.43
C LYS A 733 -5.95 -42.69 9.38
N LYS A 734 -6.03 -41.36 9.19
CA LYS A 734 -7.33 -40.69 9.04
C LYS A 734 -8.04 -41.31 7.83
N PRO A 735 -9.23 -41.92 8.00
CA PRO A 735 -9.96 -42.47 6.88
C PRO A 735 -10.27 -41.34 5.91
N VAL A 736 -9.99 -41.55 4.62
CA VAL A 736 -10.53 -40.71 3.56
C VAL A 736 -12.04 -40.84 3.67
N ARG A 737 -12.74 -39.77 4.07
CA ARG A 737 -14.20 -39.81 4.15
C ARG A 737 -14.72 -40.04 2.73
N PRO A 738 -15.47 -41.13 2.46
CA PRO A 738 -15.95 -41.43 1.11
C PRO A 738 -16.81 -40.32 0.51
N SER A 739 -17.43 -39.47 1.35
CA SER A 739 -18.24 -38.33 0.93
C SER A 739 -17.46 -37.15 0.34
N LEU A 740 -16.13 -37.20 0.31
CA LEU A 740 -15.24 -36.20 -0.30
C LEU A 740 -14.61 -36.68 -1.63
N ILE A 741 -14.91 -37.91 -2.04
CA ILE A 741 -14.60 -38.48 -3.37
C ILE A 741 -15.88 -38.38 -4.20
#